data_AF-A0A3B1DA27-F1
#
_entry.id   AF-A0A3B1DA27-F1
#
_cell.length_a   1.000
_cell.length_b   1.000
_cell.length_c   1.000
_cell.angle_alpha   90.00
_cell.angle_beta   90.00
_cell.angle_gamma   90.00
#
_symmetry.space_group_name_H-M   'P 1'
#
loop_
_entity.id
_entity.type
_entity.pdbx_description
1 polymer ?
#
loop_
_entity_poly.entity_id
_entity_poly.type
_entity_poly.pdbx_seq_one_letter_code
_entity_poly.pdbx_strand_id
1 'polypeptide(L)'
;MSVQLSSKTWTGASRTSISGDSCLPACKRLVGKLSPIAGVLPIVALILLAAAPAFAQGGDSLATVDYRDVPLIGSRNLIWIVAELHLLFGGFVLGVPVFAWICHAVGVITKEDRYVRLANDFISLVLGAFEMTALLGVTFLLFLMALYPKVVSYLTNIFWPTYYVYVVLFALSMVTLYLYWSGFKTMKDRKLLHLFLGFMLNLIAVLVMVVPNAWATFQASPVVLPGGMGDWERAWAAVENPTWEPVNIHRFISNIVLGGFLVGAYAGVRYLAARTQQERDDYDWMGYIGNFIGMFGLLTLPFAGYWLMREIYMYNQQMGITLMGGFLSWLFIQQAVLIGILFLGSNYYFWLGLSYRTENAERYMKPMLVMLAAMLMCFMVWLTPHSLVASIAEARAMGGAHHPLLGVLGVMSAKMTVVNLMILISFVSFLMYWRAGKKPTAGWAKVADVFIVILFVAVIIGVIVLGVWGYFVPAIVRINQFSVFQVLLVLFVLLLVTPTVGAMLKGAKMTGTMTWGRMPVRSQLGLIVNAVTIVFTMALMGYARSASRVHWHVYGVLEDTSAYAYSPALGHAGAMAALATFLFFSFVGLILWVTISASRHKAFSTQYFFLAPFVFWATNAAAEGSTGPVKELEPQPKFFGKVAATICGLLLIFVWIGFSVPQMQSLPPKKVAFDPMKINTKADLVNAGKKLFFSKAQCALCHSLEHAESPRAPIMLGRGAKRTREYIYESMIKPKAVIYKQYEMEGPSKFFPAQMPVINKPPVGLSETEMLAVVAFIQSLGGQVTVEPDEIKALIPATEKDIENGN
;
A
#
# COMPACT_ATOMS: atom_id res chain seq x y z
N MET A 1 -42.60 -13.29 56.80
CA MET A 1 -43.84 -12.49 56.76
C MET A 1 -43.85 -11.69 55.46
N SER A 2 -44.88 -11.59 54.61
CA SER A 2 -46.26 -12.11 54.48
C SER A 2 -47.21 -10.95 54.14
N VAL A 3 -48.39 -11.26 53.58
CA VAL A 3 -49.40 -10.34 53.00
C VAL A 3 -49.05 -9.90 51.56
N GLN A 4 -49.75 -10.18 50.44
CA GLN A 4 -51.00 -10.90 50.04
C GLN A 4 -51.93 -9.95 49.23
N LEU A 5 -52.92 -10.53 48.53
CA LEU A 5 -54.04 -9.92 47.79
C LEU A 5 -53.76 -9.58 46.31
N SER A 6 -54.68 -9.77 45.36
CA SER A 6 -55.90 -10.61 45.34
C SER A 6 -56.37 -10.81 43.88
N SER A 7 -57.24 -11.79 43.62
CA SER A 7 -57.88 -12.05 42.31
C SER A 7 -59.38 -12.30 42.45
N LYS A 8 -60.22 -11.82 41.52
CA LYS A 8 -61.63 -12.25 41.37
C LYS A 8 -62.18 -12.12 39.93
N THR A 9 -62.72 -13.26 39.46
CA THR A 9 -63.96 -13.52 38.69
C THR A 9 -65.06 -12.42 38.71
N TRP A 10 -66.09 -12.29 37.84
CA TRP A 10 -66.70 -13.02 36.68
C TRP A 10 -67.88 -12.11 36.14
N THR A 11 -68.69 -12.31 35.08
CA THR A 11 -68.89 -13.25 33.93
C THR A 11 -69.81 -12.57 32.87
N GLY A 12 -69.93 -13.09 31.63
CA GLY A 12 -71.02 -12.73 30.70
C GLY A 12 -71.01 -13.51 29.38
N ALA A 13 -72.19 -13.87 28.81
CA ALA A 13 -72.30 -14.69 27.59
C ALA A 13 -73.67 -14.57 26.87
N SER A 14 -73.72 -14.85 25.56
CA SER A 14 -74.94 -15.11 24.77
C SER A 14 -74.66 -16.02 23.56
N ARG A 15 -75.71 -16.59 22.94
CA ARG A 15 -75.64 -17.72 21.98
C ARG A 15 -75.99 -17.34 20.53
N THR A 16 -75.48 -18.11 19.57
CA THR A 16 -76.26 -18.80 18.49
C THR A 16 -75.37 -19.83 17.77
N SER A 17 -75.95 -20.75 17.00
CA SER A 17 -75.29 -21.95 16.46
C SER A 17 -75.94 -22.47 15.17
N ILE A 18 -75.15 -23.08 14.27
CA ILE A 18 -75.54 -24.18 13.35
C ILE A 18 -74.26 -24.85 12.78
N SER A 19 -74.40 -26.08 12.27
CA SER A 19 -73.35 -26.97 11.73
C SER A 19 -72.69 -26.48 10.43
N GLY A 20 -71.53 -27.02 10.00
CA GLY A 20 -70.70 -28.07 10.60
C GLY A 20 -69.44 -28.43 9.77
N ASP A 21 -68.67 -29.39 10.28
CA ASP A 21 -67.59 -30.17 9.64
C ASP A 21 -66.57 -29.49 8.70
N SER A 22 -65.39 -29.14 9.25
CA SER A 22 -64.09 -29.51 8.63
C SER A 22 -62.88 -29.36 9.58
N CYS A 23 -62.24 -30.49 9.89
CA CYS A 23 -60.83 -30.67 10.32
C CYS A 23 -60.13 -29.61 11.22
N LEU A 24 -60.19 -29.85 12.53
CA LEU A 24 -59.01 -29.70 13.42
C LEU A 24 -58.12 -30.98 13.30
N PRO A 25 -56.83 -30.99 13.74
CA PRO A 25 -56.20 -30.08 14.69
C PRO A 25 -54.80 -29.54 14.32
N ALA A 26 -54.67 -28.22 14.22
CA ALA A 26 -53.37 -27.53 14.19
C ALA A 26 -52.74 -27.37 15.61
N CYS A 27 -52.66 -28.45 16.41
CA CYS A 27 -52.14 -28.36 17.79
C CYS A 27 -51.52 -29.67 18.33
N LYS A 28 -50.51 -30.23 17.63
CA LYS A 28 -49.69 -31.35 18.16
C LYS A 28 -48.31 -31.54 17.50
N ARG A 29 -47.51 -30.47 17.36
CA ARG A 29 -46.13 -30.58 16.83
C ARG A 29 -45.15 -29.52 17.35
N LEU A 30 -45.11 -29.33 18.69
CA LEU A 30 -44.27 -28.34 19.37
C LEU A 30 -43.42 -28.96 20.50
N VAL A 31 -42.89 -30.16 20.25
CA VAL A 31 -41.82 -30.81 21.02
C VAL A 31 -40.92 -31.53 20.00
N GLY A 32 -39.60 -31.52 20.18
CA GLY A 32 -38.69 -32.38 19.40
C GLY A 32 -38.17 -31.81 18.08
N LYS A 33 -37.66 -30.57 18.07
CA LYS A 33 -36.57 -30.18 17.15
C LYS A 33 -35.42 -29.57 17.94
N LEU A 34 -34.33 -30.33 18.09
CA LEU A 34 -33.03 -29.81 18.50
C LEU A 34 -32.59 -28.72 17.50
N SER A 35 -31.99 -27.64 18.01
CA SER A 35 -31.58 -26.51 17.18
C SER A 35 -30.50 -26.94 16.17
N PRO A 36 -30.54 -26.49 14.89
CA PRO A 36 -29.49 -26.79 13.91
C PRO A 36 -28.10 -26.26 14.32
N ILE A 37 -28.05 -25.33 15.29
CA ILE A 37 -26.81 -24.91 15.98
C ILE A 37 -26.03 -26.12 16.51
N ALA A 38 -26.72 -27.14 17.03
CA ALA A 38 -26.12 -28.36 17.56
C ALA A 38 -25.60 -29.33 16.47
N GLY A 39 -25.90 -29.10 15.19
CA GLY A 39 -25.38 -29.90 14.07
C GLY A 39 -24.12 -29.30 13.43
N VAL A 40 -24.04 -27.97 13.31
CA VAL A 40 -22.90 -27.30 12.64
C VAL A 40 -21.69 -27.21 13.56
N LEU A 41 -21.88 -26.89 14.84
CA LEU A 41 -20.80 -26.81 15.83
C LEU A 41 -19.95 -28.10 15.93
N PRO A 42 -20.52 -29.32 16.09
CA PRO A 42 -19.70 -30.53 16.13
C PRO A 42 -19.03 -30.85 14.79
N ILE A 43 -19.55 -30.41 13.63
CA ILE A 43 -18.88 -30.63 12.34
C ILE A 43 -17.66 -29.72 12.20
N VAL A 44 -17.78 -28.43 12.54
CA VAL A 44 -16.63 -27.51 12.55
C VAL A 44 -15.61 -27.92 13.62
N ALA A 45 -16.07 -28.36 14.79
CA ALA A 45 -15.20 -28.92 15.82
C ALA A 45 -14.52 -30.22 15.35
N LEU A 46 -15.22 -31.14 14.67
CA LEU A 46 -14.65 -32.36 14.10
C LEU A 46 -13.62 -32.08 13.01
N ILE A 47 -13.81 -31.05 12.17
CA ILE A 47 -12.81 -30.64 11.19
C ILE A 47 -11.55 -30.10 11.90
N LEU A 48 -11.71 -29.29 12.96
CA LEU A 48 -10.60 -28.79 13.77
C LEU A 48 -9.90 -29.90 14.58
N LEU A 49 -10.65 -30.87 15.12
CA LEU A 49 -10.16 -32.03 15.85
C LEU A 49 -9.52 -33.10 14.94
N ALA A 50 -9.96 -33.23 13.68
CA ALA A 50 -9.33 -34.06 12.67
C ALA A 50 -8.04 -33.41 12.12
N ALA A 51 -7.98 -32.08 12.09
CA ALA A 51 -6.74 -31.35 11.81
C ALA A 51 -5.76 -31.38 13.00
N ALA A 52 -6.25 -31.45 14.25
CA ALA A 52 -5.43 -31.44 15.47
C ALA A 52 -4.27 -32.47 15.48
N PRO A 53 -4.44 -33.77 15.14
CA PRO A 53 -3.32 -34.71 15.10
C PRO A 53 -2.23 -34.31 14.09
N ALA A 54 -2.60 -33.70 12.96
CA ALA A 54 -1.63 -33.18 11.98
C ALA A 54 -0.86 -31.93 12.46
N PHE A 55 -1.37 -31.23 13.49
CA PHE A 55 -0.65 -30.16 14.19
C PHE A 55 0.03 -30.64 15.50
N ALA A 56 -0.35 -31.81 16.03
CA ALA A 56 0.18 -32.38 17.27
C ALA A 56 1.35 -33.36 17.05
N GLN A 57 1.52 -33.92 15.84
CA GLN A 57 2.72 -34.68 15.45
C GLN A 57 3.93 -33.76 15.22
N GLY A 58 4.36 -33.09 16.29
CA GLY A 58 5.53 -32.22 16.37
C GLY A 58 6.21 -32.26 17.75
N GLY A 59 5.98 -33.34 18.50
CA GLY A 59 6.49 -33.54 19.86
C GLY A 59 7.53 -34.65 19.95
N ASP A 60 8.62 -34.55 19.19
CA ASP A 60 9.84 -35.35 19.42
C ASP A 60 11.09 -34.68 18.79
N SER A 61 11.44 -33.50 19.30
CA SER A 61 12.80 -32.94 19.35
C SER A 61 12.78 -31.53 19.95
N LEU A 62 13.69 -31.22 20.87
CA LEU A 62 13.86 -29.88 21.45
C LEU A 62 14.67 -28.94 20.52
N ALA A 63 14.39 -28.99 19.22
CA ALA A 63 14.88 -28.02 18.25
C ALA A 63 13.90 -26.84 18.15
N THR A 64 14.37 -25.60 18.30
CA THR A 64 13.56 -24.41 18.04
C THR A 64 13.27 -24.31 16.55
N VAL A 65 12.09 -24.76 16.12
CA VAL A 65 11.66 -24.73 14.72
C VAL A 65 11.52 -23.29 14.24
N ASP A 66 12.55 -22.78 13.56
CA ASP A 66 12.66 -21.39 13.09
C ASP A 66 11.51 -20.96 12.15
N TYR A 67 11.12 -21.87 11.25
CA TYR A 67 10.12 -21.68 10.20
C TYR A 67 9.30 -22.96 10.02
N ARG A 68 8.04 -22.82 9.61
CA ARG A 68 7.20 -23.94 9.16
C ARG A 68 6.65 -23.66 7.77
N ASP A 69 6.39 -24.72 7.03
CA ASP A 69 5.79 -24.65 5.69
C ASP A 69 4.33 -25.13 5.68
N VAL A 70 3.59 -24.72 4.65
CA VAL A 70 2.21 -25.13 4.38
C VAL A 70 2.20 -25.87 3.05
N PRO A 71 1.94 -27.19 3.02
CA PRO A 71 1.92 -27.99 1.80
C PRO A 71 1.06 -27.37 0.68
N LEU A 72 1.47 -27.60 -0.57
CA LEU A 72 0.87 -27.11 -1.83
C LEU A 72 0.93 -25.58 -2.04
N ILE A 73 0.69 -24.77 -1.01
CA ILE A 73 0.59 -23.29 -1.13
C ILE A 73 1.93 -22.61 -0.86
N GLY A 74 2.68 -23.11 0.12
CA GLY A 74 3.88 -22.48 0.67
C GLY A 74 3.55 -21.40 1.71
N SER A 75 4.22 -21.46 2.88
CA SER A 75 3.90 -20.58 4.01
C SER A 75 3.99 -19.09 3.68
N ARG A 76 4.97 -18.70 2.85
CA ARG A 76 5.12 -17.32 2.36
C ARG A 76 3.90 -16.83 1.57
N ASN A 77 3.35 -17.65 0.69
CA ASN A 77 2.25 -17.26 -0.19
C ASN A 77 0.95 -17.09 0.59
N LEU A 78 0.71 -17.98 1.57
CA LEU A 78 -0.38 -17.84 2.53
C LEU A 78 -0.26 -16.53 3.33
N ILE A 79 0.93 -16.28 3.90
CA ILE A 79 1.22 -15.05 4.65
C ILE A 79 1.02 -13.80 3.78
N TRP A 80 1.48 -13.81 2.53
CA TRP A 80 1.28 -12.69 1.59
C TRP A 80 -0.21 -12.41 1.36
N ILE A 81 -1.01 -13.42 1.01
CA ILE A 81 -2.45 -13.24 0.74
C ILE A 81 -3.17 -12.67 1.98
N VAL A 82 -2.94 -13.23 3.16
CA VAL A 82 -3.62 -12.78 4.39
C VAL A 82 -3.16 -11.38 4.81
N ALA A 83 -1.85 -11.09 4.74
CA ALA A 83 -1.29 -9.78 5.07
C ALA A 83 -1.80 -8.68 4.12
N GLU A 84 -1.87 -8.95 2.83
CA GLU A 84 -2.33 -7.98 1.83
C GLU A 84 -3.84 -7.74 1.93
N LEU A 85 -4.64 -8.79 2.18
CA LEU A 85 -6.07 -8.63 2.47
C LEU A 85 -6.31 -7.79 3.73
N HIS A 86 -5.56 -8.04 4.81
CA HIS A 86 -5.62 -7.22 6.02
C HIS A 86 -5.22 -5.77 5.74
N LEU A 87 -4.16 -5.52 4.94
CA LEU A 87 -3.70 -4.18 4.58
C LEU A 87 -4.73 -3.42 3.73
N LEU A 88 -5.38 -4.08 2.77
CA LEU A 88 -6.42 -3.48 1.92
C LEU A 88 -7.68 -3.13 2.72
N PHE A 89 -8.16 -4.03 3.58
CA PHE A 89 -9.29 -3.75 4.47
C PHE A 89 -8.96 -2.67 5.50
N GLY A 90 -7.77 -2.72 6.11
CA GLY A 90 -7.29 -1.67 7.01
C GLY A 90 -7.16 -0.32 6.34
N GLY A 91 -6.60 -0.26 5.12
CA GLY A 91 -6.49 0.98 4.36
C GLY A 91 -7.85 1.61 4.04
N PHE A 92 -8.87 0.80 3.73
CA PHE A 92 -10.24 1.26 3.56
C PHE A 92 -10.84 1.81 4.86
N VAL A 93 -10.72 1.06 5.96
CA VAL A 93 -11.23 1.43 7.30
C VAL A 93 -10.54 2.68 7.86
N LEU A 94 -9.26 2.92 7.53
CA LEU A 94 -8.52 4.13 7.90
C LEU A 94 -8.84 5.33 7.00
N GLY A 95 -9.05 5.12 5.70
CA GLY A 95 -9.21 6.19 4.71
C GLY A 95 -10.62 6.81 4.65
N VAL A 96 -11.67 6.00 4.76
CA VAL A 96 -13.06 6.47 4.61
C VAL A 96 -13.55 7.38 5.75
N PRO A 97 -13.21 7.15 7.04
CA PRO A 97 -13.62 8.04 8.14
C PRO A 97 -13.15 9.49 8.00
N VAL A 98 -12.04 9.73 7.30
CA VAL A 98 -11.52 11.09 7.04
C VAL A 98 -12.56 11.89 6.26
N PHE A 99 -13.08 11.30 5.18
CA PHE A 99 -14.05 11.97 4.31
C PHE A 99 -15.47 11.90 4.85
N ALA A 100 -15.83 10.86 5.61
CA ALA A 100 -17.08 10.87 6.34
C ALA A 100 -17.12 12.03 7.36
N TRP A 101 -16.01 12.31 8.05
CA TRP A 101 -15.90 13.46 8.94
C TRP A 101 -15.92 14.80 8.19
N ILE A 102 -15.18 14.94 7.09
CA ILE A 102 -15.21 16.16 6.26
C ILE A 102 -16.61 16.42 5.71
N CYS A 103 -17.30 15.41 5.17
CA CYS A 103 -18.67 15.53 4.69
C CYS A 103 -19.63 15.91 5.83
N HIS A 104 -19.52 15.28 7.00
CA HIS A 104 -20.34 15.66 8.14
C HIS A 104 -20.11 17.12 8.58
N ALA A 105 -18.84 17.57 8.67
CA ALA A 105 -18.51 18.95 8.98
C ALA A 105 -19.08 19.93 7.94
N VAL A 106 -18.92 19.64 6.65
CA VAL A 106 -19.54 20.42 5.55
C VAL A 106 -21.05 20.47 5.69
N GLY A 107 -21.72 19.34 5.97
CA GLY A 107 -23.17 19.27 6.15
C GLY A 107 -23.67 20.11 7.34
N VAL A 108 -22.95 20.11 8.45
CA VAL A 108 -23.28 20.94 9.63
C VAL A 108 -23.06 22.44 9.35
N ILE A 109 -21.97 22.80 8.66
CA ILE A 109 -21.64 24.20 8.34
C ILE A 109 -22.57 24.79 7.27
N THR A 110 -22.85 24.03 6.21
CA THR A 110 -23.72 24.46 5.09
C THR A 110 -25.22 24.28 5.38
N LYS A 111 -25.58 23.52 6.41
CA LYS A 111 -26.93 23.06 6.74
C LYS A 111 -27.55 22.15 5.65
N GLU A 112 -26.71 21.42 4.91
CA GLU A 112 -27.12 20.50 3.85
C GLU A 112 -27.09 19.03 4.32
N ASP A 113 -28.25 18.50 4.73
CA ASP A 113 -28.39 17.13 5.26
C ASP A 113 -27.90 16.02 4.32
N ARG A 114 -27.78 16.26 3.00
CA ARG A 114 -27.24 15.25 2.06
C ARG A 114 -25.80 14.82 2.41
N TYR A 115 -24.97 15.75 2.90
CA TYR A 115 -23.61 15.40 3.31
C TYR A 115 -23.58 14.67 4.67
N VAL A 116 -24.56 14.94 5.54
CA VAL A 116 -24.71 14.24 6.82
C VAL A 116 -25.19 12.80 6.59
N ARG A 117 -26.11 12.57 5.64
CA ARG A 117 -26.51 11.23 5.19
C ARG A 117 -25.33 10.47 4.57
N LEU A 118 -24.60 11.09 3.63
CA LEU A 118 -23.41 10.49 3.02
C LEU A 118 -22.37 10.05 4.07
N ALA A 119 -22.14 10.88 5.10
CA ALA A 119 -21.24 10.56 6.19
C ALA A 119 -21.72 9.37 7.05
N ASN A 120 -23.02 9.31 7.36
CA ASN A 120 -23.63 8.15 8.04
C ASN A 120 -23.44 6.87 7.22
N ASP A 121 -23.64 6.94 5.91
CA ASP A 121 -23.58 5.78 5.02
C ASP A 121 -22.15 5.28 4.85
N PHE A 122 -21.17 6.20 4.74
CA PHE A 122 -19.74 5.88 4.78
C PHE A 122 -19.34 5.19 6.08
N ILE A 123 -19.72 5.71 7.26
CA ILE A 123 -19.36 5.09 8.54
C ILE A 123 -20.08 3.76 8.74
N SER A 124 -21.32 3.62 8.26
CA SER A 124 -22.05 2.33 8.29
C SER A 124 -21.36 1.26 7.44
N LEU A 125 -20.74 1.66 6.32
CA LEU A 125 -19.93 0.76 5.48
C LEU A 125 -18.57 0.42 6.14
N VAL A 126 -17.93 1.40 6.81
CA VAL A 126 -16.70 1.16 7.60
C VAL A 126 -16.94 0.18 8.74
N LEU A 127 -18.09 0.23 9.42
CA LEU A 127 -18.41 -0.65 10.56
C LEU A 127 -18.31 -2.14 10.18
N GLY A 128 -18.92 -2.55 9.05
CA GLY A 128 -18.82 -3.94 8.57
C GLY A 128 -17.43 -4.31 8.04
N ALA A 129 -16.66 -3.35 7.53
CA ALA A 129 -15.28 -3.57 7.10
C ALA A 129 -14.28 -3.67 8.27
N PHE A 130 -14.58 -3.02 9.41
CA PHE A 130 -13.74 -3.06 10.62
C PHE A 130 -13.62 -4.47 11.18
N GLU A 131 -14.73 -5.22 11.24
CA GLU A 131 -14.74 -6.62 11.70
C GLU A 131 -13.89 -7.53 10.81
N MET A 132 -14.01 -7.40 9.48
CA MET A 132 -13.19 -8.16 8.54
C MET A 132 -11.71 -7.76 8.62
N THR A 133 -11.41 -6.48 8.86
CA THR A 133 -10.03 -6.01 9.13
C THR A 133 -9.45 -6.69 10.37
N ALA A 134 -10.23 -6.73 11.47
CA ALA A 134 -9.83 -7.33 12.74
C ALA A 134 -9.62 -8.85 12.61
N LEU A 135 -10.56 -9.56 11.96
CA LEU A 135 -10.47 -10.99 11.69
C LEU A 135 -9.20 -11.33 10.90
N LEU A 136 -8.98 -10.65 9.77
CA LEU A 136 -7.79 -10.85 8.94
C LEU A 136 -6.49 -10.51 9.69
N GLY A 137 -6.51 -9.51 10.58
CA GLY A 137 -5.36 -9.15 11.42
C GLY A 137 -5.02 -10.21 12.47
N VAL A 138 -6.03 -10.80 13.12
CA VAL A 138 -5.85 -11.92 14.06
C VAL A 138 -5.37 -13.16 13.31
N THR A 139 -5.96 -13.51 12.16
CA THR A 139 -5.49 -14.61 11.31
C THR A 139 -4.04 -14.40 10.85
N PHE A 140 -3.67 -13.18 10.45
CA PHE A 140 -2.29 -12.84 10.07
C PHE A 140 -1.31 -13.05 11.23
N LEU A 141 -1.63 -12.56 12.43
CA LEU A 141 -0.78 -12.72 13.61
C LEU A 141 -0.64 -14.20 14.02
N LEU A 142 -1.75 -14.96 14.03
CA LEU A 142 -1.72 -16.40 14.33
C LEU A 142 -0.87 -17.19 13.33
N PHE A 143 -0.99 -16.90 12.02
CA PHE A 143 -0.15 -17.54 11.00
C PHE A 143 1.31 -17.11 11.08
N LEU A 144 1.63 -15.85 11.41
CA LEU A 144 3.01 -15.43 11.65
C LEU A 144 3.63 -16.19 12.84
N MET A 145 2.91 -16.34 13.96
CA MET A 145 3.38 -17.11 15.11
C MET A 145 3.56 -18.60 14.78
N ALA A 146 2.67 -19.17 13.95
CA ALA A 146 2.73 -20.58 13.59
C ALA A 146 3.80 -20.92 12.54
N LEU A 147 4.09 -20.00 11.61
CA LEU A 147 4.91 -20.25 10.40
C LEU A 147 6.27 -19.53 10.40
N TYR A 148 6.38 -18.39 11.09
CA TYR A 148 7.59 -17.56 11.17
C TYR A 148 7.98 -17.22 12.63
N PRO A 149 8.00 -18.20 13.57
CA PRO A 149 8.24 -17.94 14.99
C PRO A 149 9.58 -17.24 15.26
N LYS A 150 10.65 -17.51 14.48
CA LYS A 150 11.93 -16.80 14.56
C LYS A 150 11.78 -15.29 14.40
N VAL A 151 10.98 -14.88 13.41
CA VAL A 151 10.76 -13.46 13.06
C VAL A 151 9.88 -12.77 14.11
N VAL A 152 8.83 -13.45 14.58
CA VAL A 152 7.95 -12.91 15.64
C VAL A 152 8.70 -12.76 16.96
N SER A 153 9.51 -13.74 17.34
CA SER A 153 10.37 -13.68 18.54
C SER A 153 11.34 -12.50 18.46
N TYR A 154 12.07 -12.39 17.35
CA TYR A 154 13.01 -11.29 17.12
C TYR A 154 12.36 -9.91 17.23
N LEU A 155 11.21 -9.69 16.57
CA LEU A 155 10.50 -8.41 16.64
C LEU A 155 9.89 -8.15 18.03
N THR A 156 9.43 -9.19 18.74
CA THR A 156 8.86 -9.05 20.09
C THR A 156 9.90 -8.60 21.11
N ASN A 157 11.13 -9.12 21.04
CA ASN A 157 12.25 -8.73 21.91
C ASN A 157 12.69 -7.25 21.74
N ILE A 158 12.14 -6.56 20.75
CA ILE A 158 12.36 -5.12 20.46
C ILE A 158 11.08 -4.31 20.74
N PHE A 159 9.92 -4.79 20.28
CA PHE A 159 8.70 -3.99 20.20
C PHE A 159 7.62 -4.31 21.25
N TRP A 160 7.82 -5.25 22.16
CA TRP A 160 6.79 -5.64 23.15
C TRP A 160 6.13 -4.47 23.93
N PRO A 161 6.80 -3.34 24.28
CA PRO A 161 6.13 -2.23 24.96
C PRO A 161 5.09 -1.53 24.06
N THR A 162 5.33 -1.52 22.75
CA THR A 162 4.40 -0.92 21.76
C THR A 162 3.12 -1.74 21.59
N TYR A 163 3.10 -3.01 22.03
CA TYR A 163 1.92 -3.87 21.89
C TYR A 163 0.79 -3.42 22.81
N TYR A 164 1.08 -2.95 24.03
CA TYR A 164 0.07 -2.34 24.92
C TYR A 164 -0.51 -1.07 24.31
N VAL A 165 0.35 -0.22 23.74
CA VAL A 165 -0.06 1.02 23.05
C VAL A 165 -0.98 0.69 21.89
N TYR A 166 -0.63 -0.31 21.07
CA TYR A 166 -1.46 -0.78 19.96
C TYR A 166 -2.82 -1.32 20.41
N VAL A 167 -2.87 -2.16 21.45
CA VAL A 167 -4.12 -2.74 21.99
C VAL A 167 -5.04 -1.64 22.54
N VAL A 168 -4.49 -0.67 23.28
CA VAL A 168 -5.27 0.47 23.81
C VAL A 168 -5.81 1.35 22.68
N LEU A 169 -4.97 1.70 21.70
CA LEU A 169 -5.39 2.49 20.53
C LEU A 169 -6.46 1.75 19.70
N PHE A 170 -6.32 0.44 19.51
CA PHE A 170 -7.29 -0.38 18.80
C PHE A 170 -8.65 -0.40 19.53
N ALA A 171 -8.67 -0.62 20.84
CA ALA A 171 -9.88 -0.56 21.65
C ALA A 171 -10.55 0.83 21.61
N LEU A 172 -9.76 1.90 21.72
CA LEU A 172 -10.24 3.28 21.60
C LEU A 172 -10.80 3.58 20.19
N SER A 173 -10.21 3.01 19.12
CA SER A 173 -10.71 3.15 17.75
C SER A 173 -12.11 2.51 17.59
N MET A 174 -12.33 1.33 18.18
CA MET A 174 -13.63 0.64 18.15
C MET A 174 -14.70 1.42 18.93
N VAL A 175 -14.36 1.90 20.13
CA VAL A 175 -15.27 2.71 20.96
C VAL A 175 -15.63 4.03 20.26
N THR A 176 -14.66 4.76 19.73
CA THR A 176 -14.92 6.03 19.03
C THR A 176 -15.64 5.83 17.69
N LEU A 177 -15.39 4.74 16.96
CA LEU A 177 -16.15 4.36 15.76
C LEU A 177 -17.62 4.12 16.10
N TYR A 178 -17.92 3.33 17.14
CA TYR A 178 -19.30 3.04 17.53
C TYR A 178 -20.04 4.28 18.07
N LEU A 179 -19.36 5.12 18.86
CA LEU A 179 -19.92 6.40 19.33
C LEU A 179 -20.17 7.38 18.17
N TYR A 180 -19.27 7.44 17.19
CA TYR A 180 -19.44 8.30 16.01
C TYR A 180 -20.55 7.78 15.08
N TRP A 181 -20.65 6.46 14.89
CA TRP A 181 -21.72 5.84 14.10
C TRP A 181 -23.10 6.03 14.76
N SER A 182 -23.26 5.64 16.02
CA SER A 182 -24.52 5.78 16.75
C SER A 182 -24.95 7.25 16.90
N GLY A 183 -23.99 8.17 16.97
CA GLY A 183 -24.19 9.62 17.05
C GLY A 183 -25.08 10.22 15.95
N PHE A 184 -25.08 9.67 14.73
CA PHE A 184 -25.98 10.11 13.66
C PHE A 184 -27.47 9.95 14.01
N LYS A 185 -27.78 9.07 14.97
CA LYS A 185 -29.14 8.90 15.54
C LYS A 185 -29.28 9.54 16.92
N THR A 186 -28.29 9.40 17.80
CA THR A 186 -28.39 9.76 19.24
C THR A 186 -27.90 11.17 19.60
N MET A 187 -27.10 11.82 18.75
CA MET A 187 -26.45 13.10 19.06
C MET A 187 -26.79 14.22 18.06
N LYS A 188 -27.96 14.13 17.41
CA LYS A 188 -28.46 15.11 16.42
C LYS A 188 -28.40 16.56 16.88
N ASP A 189 -28.70 16.80 18.16
CA ASP A 189 -28.71 18.14 18.78
C ASP A 189 -27.34 18.53 19.36
N ARG A 190 -26.46 17.54 19.59
CA ARG A 190 -25.09 17.70 20.12
C ARG A 190 -24.05 17.68 19.01
N LYS A 191 -24.30 18.40 17.91
CA LYS A 191 -23.51 18.37 16.67
C LYS A 191 -22.01 18.58 16.87
N LEU A 192 -21.60 19.46 17.78
CA LEU A 192 -20.18 19.70 18.10
C LEU A 192 -19.50 18.48 18.75
N LEU A 193 -20.18 17.80 19.69
CA LEU A 193 -19.67 16.57 20.32
C LEU A 193 -19.59 15.43 19.29
N HIS A 194 -20.59 15.32 18.42
CA HIS A 194 -20.60 14.31 17.37
C HIS A 194 -19.49 14.53 16.33
N LEU A 195 -19.23 15.78 15.92
CA LEU A 195 -18.08 16.15 15.10
C LEU A 195 -16.74 15.91 15.83
N PHE A 196 -16.64 16.20 17.13
CA PHE A 196 -15.44 15.93 17.92
C PHE A 196 -15.13 14.43 17.99
N LEU A 197 -16.14 13.57 18.17
CA LEU A 197 -15.98 12.11 18.14
C LEU A 197 -15.47 11.61 16.78
N GLY A 198 -15.94 12.19 15.67
CA GLY A 198 -15.42 11.88 14.34
C GLY A 198 -13.99 12.35 14.11
N PHE A 199 -13.58 13.47 14.73
CA PHE A 199 -12.18 13.92 14.73
C PHE A 199 -11.29 12.99 15.57
N MET A 200 -11.75 12.61 16.77
CA MET A 200 -11.05 11.65 17.64
C MET A 200 -10.89 10.28 16.97
N LEU A 201 -11.93 9.76 16.32
CA LEU A 201 -11.84 8.53 15.52
C LEU A 201 -10.71 8.60 14.49
N ASN A 202 -10.60 9.70 13.74
CA ASN A 202 -9.55 9.88 12.75
C ASN A 202 -8.15 10.03 13.37
N LEU A 203 -8.01 10.76 14.48
CA LEU A 203 -6.75 10.89 15.21
C LEU A 203 -6.28 9.52 15.74
N ILE A 204 -7.16 8.77 16.38
CA ILE A 204 -6.86 7.43 16.91
C ILE A 204 -6.56 6.45 15.77
N ALA A 205 -7.30 6.52 14.65
CA ALA A 205 -7.05 5.71 13.46
C ALA A 205 -5.63 5.95 12.88
N VAL A 206 -5.17 7.19 12.80
CA VAL A 206 -3.78 7.51 12.42
C VAL A 206 -2.79 6.90 13.41
N LEU A 207 -3.04 7.01 14.73
CA LEU A 207 -2.18 6.41 15.76
C LEU A 207 -2.15 4.86 15.69
N VAL A 208 -3.29 4.21 15.42
CA VAL A 208 -3.37 2.76 15.15
C VAL A 208 -2.55 2.38 13.92
N MET A 209 -2.41 3.26 12.92
CA MET A 209 -1.63 3.00 11.71
C MET A 209 -0.11 3.14 11.93
N VAL A 210 0.36 4.17 12.67
CA VAL A 210 1.80 4.43 12.78
C VAL A 210 2.57 3.38 13.57
N VAL A 211 1.94 2.71 14.54
CA VAL A 211 2.58 1.66 15.35
C VAL A 211 2.98 0.41 14.52
N PRO A 212 2.08 -0.27 13.79
CA PRO A 212 2.49 -1.37 12.91
C PRO A 212 3.30 -0.91 11.69
N ASN A 213 3.20 0.37 11.28
CA ASN A 213 4.13 0.93 10.31
C ASN A 213 5.58 0.93 10.85
N ALA A 214 5.80 1.18 12.15
CA ALA A 214 7.13 1.10 12.76
C ALA A 214 7.72 -0.31 12.64
N TRP A 215 6.95 -1.34 13.03
CA TRP A 215 7.38 -2.74 12.91
C TRP A 215 7.71 -3.14 11.47
N ALA A 216 6.95 -2.63 10.49
CA ALA A 216 7.16 -2.90 9.06
C ALA A 216 8.32 -2.09 8.44
N THR A 217 8.60 -0.89 8.94
CA THR A 217 9.68 -0.02 8.44
C THR A 217 11.02 -0.36 9.06
N PHE A 218 11.08 -0.72 10.34
CA PHE A 218 12.27 -1.27 10.98
C PHE A 218 12.78 -2.55 10.28
N GLN A 219 11.88 -3.36 9.71
CA GLN A 219 12.27 -4.52 8.89
C GLN A 219 12.98 -4.14 7.57
N ALA A 220 12.71 -2.96 7.01
CA ALA A 220 13.29 -2.49 5.76
C ALA A 220 14.51 -1.57 5.98
N SER A 221 14.45 -0.71 7.00
CA SER A 221 15.52 0.19 7.41
C SER A 221 15.81 0.07 8.91
N PRO A 222 16.37 -1.06 9.40
CA PRO A 222 16.72 -1.22 10.80
C PRO A 222 17.80 -0.24 11.25
N VAL A 223 17.75 0.14 12.52
CA VAL A 223 18.78 0.94 13.19
C VAL A 223 19.65 0.05 14.10
N VAL A 224 20.80 0.57 14.51
CA VAL A 224 21.66 -0.09 15.52
C VAL A 224 21.01 0.07 16.90
N LEU A 225 20.82 -1.04 17.60
CA LEU A 225 20.30 -1.09 18.97
C LEU A 225 21.43 -1.54 19.92
N PRO A 226 22.08 -0.62 20.67
CA PRO A 226 23.07 -0.97 21.69
C PRO A 226 22.55 -1.93 22.77
N GLY A 227 23.44 -2.76 23.30
CA GLY A 227 23.18 -3.53 24.52
C GLY A 227 23.05 -2.62 25.74
N GLY A 228 22.27 -3.04 26.73
CA GLY A 228 22.04 -2.31 27.98
C GLY A 228 20.90 -1.29 27.96
N MET A 229 20.38 -0.92 26.78
CA MET A 229 19.18 -0.06 26.68
C MET A 229 17.95 -0.71 27.32
N GLY A 230 17.16 0.11 28.03
CA GLY A 230 15.87 -0.32 28.60
C GLY A 230 14.83 -0.61 27.51
N ASP A 231 13.80 -1.40 27.82
CA ASP A 231 12.86 -1.88 26.79
C ASP A 231 12.10 -0.76 26.06
N TRP A 232 11.66 0.29 26.77
CA TRP A 232 11.00 1.45 26.15
C TRP A 232 11.95 2.28 25.27
N GLU A 233 13.21 2.40 25.68
CA GLU A 233 14.27 3.09 24.92
C GLU A 233 14.62 2.31 23.65
N ARG A 234 14.81 1.00 23.77
CA ARG A 234 15.05 0.07 22.64
C ARG A 234 13.88 0.08 21.66
N ALA A 235 12.65 0.05 22.16
CA ALA A 235 11.44 0.12 21.35
C ALA A 235 11.35 1.47 20.62
N TRP A 236 11.59 2.59 21.30
CA TRP A 236 11.56 3.92 20.68
C TRP A 236 12.64 4.08 19.61
N ALA A 237 13.89 3.69 19.89
CA ALA A 237 14.97 3.72 18.92
C ALA A 237 14.63 2.90 17.66
N ALA A 238 13.97 1.76 17.80
CA ALA A 238 13.51 0.95 16.68
C ALA A 238 12.28 1.56 15.94
N VAL A 239 11.45 2.35 16.62
CA VAL A 239 10.35 3.12 16.00
C VAL A 239 10.91 4.26 15.14
N GLU A 240 11.89 5.03 15.65
CA GLU A 240 12.48 6.22 15.01
C GLU A 240 13.45 5.87 13.85
N ASN A 241 13.02 4.98 12.96
CA ASN A 241 13.81 4.50 11.84
C ASN A 241 13.55 5.33 10.55
N PRO A 242 14.53 5.45 9.62
CA PRO A 242 14.49 6.48 8.57
C PRO A 242 13.33 6.39 7.56
N THR A 243 12.65 5.25 7.42
CA THR A 243 11.50 5.13 6.52
C THR A 243 10.14 5.23 7.21
N TRP A 244 10.10 5.35 8.56
CA TRP A 244 8.86 5.37 9.33
C TRP A 244 7.90 6.49 8.93
N GLU A 245 8.30 7.76 9.08
CA GLU A 245 7.42 8.90 8.76
C GLU A 245 7.08 9.04 7.27
N PRO A 246 8.01 8.84 6.32
CA PRO A 246 7.67 8.78 4.90
C PRO A 246 6.64 7.68 4.58
N VAL A 247 6.71 6.51 5.23
CA VAL A 247 5.69 5.45 5.10
C VAL A 247 4.37 5.87 5.76
N ASN A 248 4.38 6.51 6.93
CA ASN A 248 3.16 7.01 7.59
C ASN A 248 2.39 7.96 6.67
N ILE A 249 3.07 8.96 6.11
CA ILE A 249 2.47 9.97 5.23
C ILE A 249 2.04 9.35 3.90
N HIS A 250 2.86 8.49 3.30
CA HIS A 250 2.49 7.78 2.06
C HIS A 250 1.28 6.86 2.25
N ARG A 251 1.20 6.11 3.36
CA ARG A 251 0.06 5.24 3.67
C ARG A 251 -1.20 6.04 3.98
N PHE A 252 -1.12 7.13 4.73
CA PHE A 252 -2.27 8.00 5.00
C PHE A 252 -2.91 8.51 3.70
N ILE A 253 -2.10 9.05 2.78
CA ILE A 253 -2.60 9.54 1.49
C ILE A 253 -3.05 8.36 0.59
N SER A 254 -2.37 7.21 0.60
CA SER A 254 -2.79 6.03 -0.17
C SER A 254 -4.14 5.47 0.31
N ASN A 255 -4.40 5.48 1.62
CA ASN A 255 -5.66 5.05 2.22
C ASN A 255 -6.80 6.00 1.83
N ILE A 256 -6.52 7.31 1.79
CA ILE A 256 -7.42 8.34 1.26
C ILE A 256 -7.79 8.05 -0.22
N VAL A 257 -6.82 7.73 -1.07
CA VAL A 257 -7.04 7.39 -2.49
C VAL A 257 -7.87 6.11 -2.65
N LEU A 258 -7.51 5.06 -1.91
CA LEU A 258 -8.21 3.79 -1.86
C LEU A 258 -9.68 3.96 -1.45
N GLY A 259 -9.93 4.67 -0.35
CA GLY A 259 -11.28 4.94 0.15
C GLY A 259 -12.15 5.70 -0.86
N GLY A 260 -11.60 6.75 -1.49
CA GLY A 260 -12.29 7.52 -2.53
C GLY A 260 -12.70 6.69 -3.74
N PHE A 261 -11.77 5.92 -4.32
CA PHE A 261 -12.09 5.11 -5.49
C PHE A 261 -12.99 3.90 -5.15
N LEU A 262 -12.87 3.28 -3.97
CA LEU A 262 -13.80 2.22 -3.55
C LEU A 262 -15.21 2.74 -3.30
N VAL A 263 -15.37 3.93 -2.70
CA VAL A 263 -16.67 4.64 -2.62
C VAL A 263 -17.21 4.93 -4.02
N GLY A 264 -16.35 5.38 -4.94
CA GLY A 264 -16.69 5.60 -6.34
C GLY A 264 -17.23 4.33 -7.03
N ALA A 265 -16.50 3.21 -6.92
CA ALA A 265 -16.93 1.95 -7.51
C ALA A 265 -18.20 1.38 -6.86
N TYR A 266 -18.35 1.49 -5.52
CA TYR A 266 -19.60 1.15 -4.85
C TYR A 266 -20.78 1.94 -5.43
N ALA A 267 -20.64 3.27 -5.52
CA ALA A 267 -21.65 4.13 -6.10
C ALA A 267 -21.93 3.79 -7.57
N GLY A 268 -20.90 3.50 -8.36
CA GLY A 268 -21.04 3.05 -9.76
C GLY A 268 -21.81 1.74 -9.90
N VAL A 269 -21.53 0.74 -9.04
CA VAL A 269 -22.28 -0.53 -8.99
C VAL A 269 -23.73 -0.30 -8.56
N ARG A 270 -23.97 0.55 -7.55
CA ARG A 270 -25.32 0.90 -7.09
C ARG A 270 -26.12 1.69 -8.13
N TYR A 271 -25.47 2.58 -8.89
CA TYR A 271 -26.07 3.31 -10.01
C TYR A 271 -26.53 2.36 -11.13
N LEU A 272 -25.73 1.35 -11.47
CA LEU A 272 -26.11 0.32 -12.45
C LEU A 272 -27.22 -0.61 -11.95
N ALA A 273 -27.46 -0.65 -10.63
CA ALA A 273 -28.54 -1.39 -9.97
C ALA A 273 -29.80 -0.53 -9.69
N ALA A 274 -29.74 0.78 -9.91
CA ALA A 274 -30.76 1.74 -9.48
C ALA A 274 -32.05 1.62 -10.30
N ARG A 275 -33.17 1.41 -9.59
CA ARG A 275 -34.52 1.21 -10.15
C ARG A 275 -35.31 2.50 -10.29
N THR A 276 -34.96 3.53 -9.52
CA THR A 276 -35.60 4.86 -9.57
C THR A 276 -34.64 5.93 -10.07
N GLN A 277 -35.18 7.04 -10.61
CA GLN A 277 -34.34 8.19 -10.97
C GLN A 277 -33.67 8.82 -9.74
N GLN A 278 -34.35 8.87 -8.60
CA GLN A 278 -33.77 9.39 -7.35
C GLN A 278 -32.54 8.59 -6.90
N GLU A 279 -32.60 7.25 -6.93
CA GLU A 279 -31.42 6.42 -6.66
C GLU A 279 -30.28 6.69 -7.66
N ARG A 280 -30.59 6.94 -8.95
CA ARG A 280 -29.58 7.32 -9.94
C ARG A 280 -28.96 8.68 -9.62
N ASP A 281 -29.76 9.68 -9.25
CA ASP A 281 -29.28 11.01 -8.89
C ASP A 281 -28.35 10.94 -7.66
N ASP A 282 -28.79 10.23 -6.60
CA ASP A 282 -28.03 10.06 -5.35
C ASP A 282 -26.72 9.27 -5.57
N TYR A 283 -26.75 8.14 -6.30
CA TYR A 283 -25.52 7.37 -6.58
C TYR A 283 -24.60 8.04 -7.60
N ASP A 284 -25.11 8.85 -8.53
CA ASP A 284 -24.28 9.63 -9.44
C ASP A 284 -23.51 10.74 -8.72
N TRP A 285 -24.16 11.37 -7.74
CA TRP A 285 -23.53 12.33 -6.83
C TRP A 285 -22.52 11.66 -5.90
N MET A 286 -22.87 10.51 -5.30
CA MET A 286 -21.95 9.70 -4.49
C MET A 286 -20.70 9.28 -5.27
N GLY A 287 -20.86 8.85 -6.53
CA GLY A 287 -19.76 8.47 -7.42
C GLY A 287 -18.85 9.65 -7.77
N TYR A 288 -19.43 10.84 -7.96
CA TYR A 288 -18.65 12.07 -8.12
C TYR A 288 -17.84 12.43 -6.87
N ILE A 289 -18.43 12.34 -5.68
CA ILE A 289 -17.71 12.60 -4.43
C ILE A 289 -16.58 11.58 -4.24
N GLY A 290 -16.81 10.29 -4.49
CA GLY A 290 -15.76 9.26 -4.45
C GLY A 290 -14.61 9.52 -5.43
N ASN A 291 -14.92 9.82 -6.70
CA ASN A 291 -13.89 10.14 -7.71
C ASN A 291 -13.13 11.43 -7.37
N PHE A 292 -13.82 12.45 -6.83
CA PHE A 292 -13.19 13.68 -6.34
C PHE A 292 -12.21 13.42 -5.20
N ILE A 293 -12.60 12.62 -4.20
CA ILE A 293 -11.75 12.21 -3.08
C ILE A 293 -10.52 11.44 -3.57
N GLY A 294 -10.73 10.41 -4.39
CA GLY A 294 -9.66 9.58 -4.95
C GLY A 294 -8.67 10.41 -5.77
N MET A 295 -9.18 11.30 -6.61
CA MET A 295 -8.37 12.26 -7.38
C MET A 295 -7.56 13.20 -6.48
N PHE A 296 -8.15 13.79 -5.43
CA PHE A 296 -7.45 14.76 -4.58
C PHE A 296 -6.29 14.15 -3.79
N GLY A 297 -6.43 12.90 -3.34
CA GLY A 297 -5.30 12.14 -2.80
C GLY A 297 -4.27 11.79 -3.88
N LEU A 298 -4.72 11.41 -5.08
CA LEU A 298 -3.83 11.03 -6.19
C LEU A 298 -2.98 12.21 -6.72
N LEU A 299 -3.48 13.44 -6.59
CA LEU A 299 -2.72 14.66 -6.89
C LEU A 299 -1.53 14.89 -5.93
N THR A 300 -1.51 14.27 -4.74
CA THR A 300 -0.44 14.46 -3.74
C THR A 300 0.37 13.19 -3.42
N LEU A 301 -0.20 12.00 -3.66
CA LEU A 301 0.45 10.70 -3.41
C LEU A 301 1.82 10.52 -4.10
N PRO A 302 2.05 10.98 -5.35
CA PRO A 302 3.37 10.91 -5.98
C PRO A 302 4.47 11.63 -5.19
N PHE A 303 4.14 12.69 -4.45
CA PHE A 303 5.11 13.45 -3.65
C PHE A 303 5.54 12.68 -2.39
N ALA A 304 4.58 12.05 -1.71
CA ALA A 304 4.88 11.17 -0.57
C ALA A 304 5.61 9.90 -1.01
N GLY A 305 5.27 9.33 -2.18
CA GLY A 305 6.01 8.23 -2.79
C GLY A 305 7.45 8.61 -3.16
N TYR A 306 7.66 9.82 -3.70
CA TYR A 306 8.99 10.35 -4.00
C TYR A 306 9.84 10.54 -2.74
N TRP A 307 9.28 11.12 -1.68
CA TRP A 307 9.98 11.28 -0.40
C TRP A 307 10.33 9.92 0.22
N LEU A 308 9.39 8.98 0.28
CA LEU A 308 9.66 7.61 0.74
C LEU A 308 10.80 6.95 -0.04
N MET A 309 10.79 7.07 -1.38
CA MET A 309 11.85 6.52 -2.21
C MET A 309 13.20 7.23 -1.97
N ARG A 310 13.20 8.54 -1.73
CA ARG A 310 14.40 9.31 -1.36
C ARG A 310 15.03 8.78 -0.07
N GLU A 311 14.24 8.60 0.99
CA GLU A 311 14.78 8.08 2.27
C GLU A 311 15.27 6.64 2.15
N ILE A 312 14.57 5.78 1.40
CA ILE A 312 15.05 4.43 1.07
C ILE A 312 16.43 4.50 0.39
N TYR A 313 16.59 5.37 -0.62
CA TYR A 313 17.84 5.57 -1.35
C TYR A 313 18.97 6.16 -0.50
N MET A 314 18.64 6.98 0.48
CA MET A 314 19.60 7.62 1.39
C MET A 314 20.03 6.68 2.52
N TYR A 315 19.09 5.93 3.11
CA TYR A 315 19.37 4.90 4.11
C TYR A 315 20.24 3.78 3.52
N ASN A 316 19.82 3.20 2.39
CA ASN A 316 20.59 2.17 1.72
C ASN A 316 20.51 2.29 0.20
N GLN A 317 21.66 2.63 -0.39
CA GLN A 317 21.80 2.85 -1.82
C GLN A 317 21.56 1.58 -2.64
N GLN A 318 21.86 0.38 -2.11
CA GLN A 318 21.58 -0.88 -2.78
C GLN A 318 20.09 -1.23 -2.77
N MET A 319 19.36 -0.96 -1.68
CA MET A 319 17.92 -1.12 -1.64
C MET A 319 17.24 -0.19 -2.66
N GLY A 320 17.72 1.06 -2.75
CA GLY A 320 17.31 2.00 -3.81
C GLY A 320 17.61 1.49 -5.23
N ILE A 321 18.86 1.09 -5.51
CA ILE A 321 19.26 0.51 -6.81
C ILE A 321 18.38 -0.69 -7.15
N THR A 322 18.20 -1.62 -6.21
CA THR A 322 17.35 -2.82 -6.35
C THR A 322 15.93 -2.47 -6.82
N LEU A 323 15.37 -1.38 -6.28
CA LEU A 323 14.04 -0.88 -6.63
C LEU A 323 13.98 -0.26 -8.03
N MET A 324 14.80 0.75 -8.35
CA MET A 324 14.61 1.55 -9.59
C MET A 324 15.55 1.19 -10.76
N GLY A 325 16.67 0.51 -10.52
CA GLY A 325 17.66 0.14 -11.55
C GLY A 325 17.94 -1.36 -11.67
N GLY A 326 17.67 -2.13 -10.62
CA GLY A 326 17.84 -3.58 -10.55
C GLY A 326 16.60 -4.35 -10.98
N PHE A 327 16.41 -5.55 -10.42
CA PHE A 327 15.38 -6.49 -10.87
C PHE A 327 13.93 -6.00 -10.69
N LEU A 328 13.67 -5.04 -9.78
CA LEU A 328 12.36 -4.43 -9.58
C LEU A 328 12.10 -3.19 -10.47
N SER A 329 13.07 -2.74 -11.28
CA SER A 329 12.91 -1.55 -12.15
C SER A 329 11.67 -1.62 -13.05
N TRP A 330 11.38 -2.80 -13.61
CA TRP A 330 10.19 -3.06 -14.43
C TRP A 330 8.88 -3.05 -13.66
N LEU A 331 8.89 -3.34 -12.34
CA LEU A 331 7.72 -3.16 -11.48
C LEU A 331 7.36 -1.68 -11.35
N PHE A 332 8.32 -0.76 -11.35
CA PHE A 332 8.04 0.68 -11.36
C PHE A 332 7.54 1.20 -12.72
N ILE A 333 7.89 0.54 -13.83
CA ILE A 333 7.25 0.78 -15.12
C ILE A 333 5.79 0.28 -15.10
N GLN A 334 5.53 -0.91 -14.55
CA GLN A 334 4.17 -1.41 -14.34
C GLN A 334 3.36 -0.50 -13.39
N GLN A 335 3.99 0.04 -12.33
CA GLN A 335 3.36 1.04 -11.45
C GLN A 335 3.01 2.33 -12.21
N ALA A 336 3.88 2.82 -13.08
CA ALA A 336 3.60 3.99 -13.92
C ALA A 336 2.40 3.74 -14.85
N VAL A 337 2.28 2.56 -15.46
CA VAL A 337 1.08 2.16 -16.23
C VAL A 337 -0.19 2.27 -15.36
N LEU A 338 -0.18 1.67 -14.18
CA LEU A 338 -1.33 1.64 -13.27
C LEU A 338 -1.72 3.05 -12.80
N ILE A 339 -0.76 3.89 -12.41
CA ILE A 339 -1.04 5.27 -11.98
C ILE A 339 -1.54 6.11 -13.17
N GLY A 340 -1.00 5.91 -14.38
CA GLY A 340 -1.52 6.53 -15.59
C GLY A 340 -2.98 6.16 -15.87
N ILE A 341 -3.37 4.89 -15.66
CA ILE A 341 -4.76 4.45 -15.74
C ILE A 341 -5.64 5.17 -14.70
N LEU A 342 -5.16 5.32 -13.45
CA LEU A 342 -5.90 6.08 -12.41
C LEU A 342 -6.12 7.55 -12.81
N PHE A 343 -5.08 8.22 -13.33
CA PHE A 343 -5.21 9.60 -13.83
C PHE A 343 -6.17 9.69 -15.02
N LEU A 344 -6.05 8.81 -16.01
CA LEU A 344 -6.91 8.78 -17.20
C LEU A 344 -8.38 8.48 -16.84
N GLY A 345 -8.64 7.46 -16.03
CA GLY A 345 -9.99 7.08 -15.60
C GLY A 345 -10.68 8.15 -14.77
N SER A 346 -9.96 8.75 -13.81
CA SER A 346 -10.49 9.82 -12.96
C SER A 346 -10.87 11.08 -13.75
N ASN A 347 -10.02 11.47 -14.71
CA ASN A 347 -10.31 12.59 -15.61
C ASN A 347 -11.45 12.28 -16.59
N TYR A 348 -11.43 11.10 -17.20
CA TYR A 348 -12.48 10.66 -18.11
C TYR A 348 -13.86 10.64 -17.44
N TYR A 349 -13.94 10.27 -16.15
CA TYR A 349 -15.17 10.40 -15.38
C TYR A 349 -15.64 11.85 -15.23
N PHE A 350 -14.76 12.82 -14.92
CA PHE A 350 -15.13 14.24 -14.88
C PHE A 350 -15.53 14.78 -16.26
N TRP A 351 -14.88 14.33 -17.34
CA TRP A 351 -15.19 14.74 -18.71
C TRP A 351 -16.54 14.21 -19.17
N LEU A 352 -16.87 12.95 -18.87
CA LEU A 352 -18.23 12.43 -19.03
C LEU A 352 -19.23 13.23 -18.16
N GLY A 353 -18.85 13.58 -16.93
CA GLY A 353 -19.66 14.44 -16.06
C GLY A 353 -19.97 15.79 -16.70
N LEU A 354 -19.01 16.44 -17.36
CA LEU A 354 -19.24 17.65 -18.15
C LEU A 354 -20.16 17.36 -19.34
N SER A 355 -19.84 16.35 -20.16
CA SER A 355 -20.59 16.00 -21.37
C SER A 355 -22.05 15.62 -21.15
N TYR A 356 -22.40 15.00 -20.01
CA TYR A 356 -23.74 14.45 -19.78
C TYR A 356 -24.54 15.13 -18.66
N ARG A 357 -23.90 15.81 -17.70
CA ARG A 357 -24.63 16.54 -16.64
C ARG A 357 -24.88 18.01 -16.98
N THR A 358 -24.05 18.64 -17.83
CA THR A 358 -24.10 20.09 -18.07
C THR A 358 -24.81 20.48 -19.36
N GLU A 359 -25.63 21.54 -19.27
CA GLU A 359 -26.13 22.25 -20.46
C GLU A 359 -24.98 22.94 -21.21
N ASN A 360 -25.09 23.00 -22.54
CA ASN A 360 -24.09 23.60 -23.44
C ASN A 360 -22.67 22.98 -23.34
N ALA A 361 -22.60 21.66 -23.13
CA ALA A 361 -21.34 20.94 -22.88
C ALA A 361 -20.28 21.06 -23.99
N GLU A 362 -20.68 21.38 -25.23
CA GLU A 362 -19.79 21.56 -26.40
C GLU A 362 -18.58 22.46 -26.11
N ARG A 363 -18.78 23.51 -25.31
CA ARG A 363 -17.72 24.47 -24.94
C ARG A 363 -16.52 23.84 -24.23
N TYR A 364 -16.70 22.68 -23.61
CA TYR A 364 -15.63 21.96 -22.89
C TYR A 364 -14.94 20.93 -23.78
N MET A 365 -15.52 20.53 -24.92
CA MET A 365 -15.03 19.42 -25.75
C MET A 365 -13.62 19.67 -26.29
N LYS A 366 -13.34 20.89 -26.77
CA LYS A 366 -12.00 21.28 -27.25
C LYS A 366 -10.95 21.27 -26.11
N PRO A 367 -11.18 21.93 -24.95
CA PRO A 367 -10.31 21.79 -23.77
C PRO A 367 -10.08 20.34 -23.33
N MET A 368 -11.11 19.49 -23.28
CA MET A 368 -10.98 18.08 -22.86
C MET A 368 -10.10 17.28 -23.82
N LEU A 369 -10.23 17.50 -25.13
CA LEU A 369 -9.36 16.86 -26.13
C LEU A 369 -7.89 17.29 -26.00
N VAL A 370 -7.63 18.58 -25.78
CA VAL A 370 -6.26 19.11 -25.57
C VAL A 370 -5.64 18.54 -24.29
N MET A 371 -6.40 18.48 -23.18
CA MET A 371 -5.93 17.87 -21.93
C MET A 371 -5.66 16.36 -22.07
N LEU A 372 -6.51 15.64 -22.82
CA LEU A 372 -6.27 14.21 -23.12
C LEU A 372 -4.98 14.03 -23.92
N ALA A 373 -4.77 14.79 -24.99
CA ALA A 373 -3.54 14.72 -25.79
C ALA A 373 -2.30 15.05 -24.95
N ALA A 374 -2.34 16.13 -24.15
CA ALA A 374 -1.25 16.53 -23.28
C ALA A 374 -0.94 15.47 -22.20
N MET A 375 -1.97 14.88 -21.58
CA MET A 375 -1.80 13.85 -20.56
C MET A 375 -1.29 12.52 -21.16
N LEU A 376 -1.71 12.15 -22.37
CA LEU A 376 -1.15 11.00 -23.10
C LEU A 376 0.33 11.21 -23.47
N MET A 377 0.72 12.41 -23.92
CA MET A 377 2.13 12.73 -24.17
C MET A 377 2.97 12.66 -22.89
N CYS A 378 2.48 13.21 -21.79
CA CYS A 378 3.15 13.10 -20.48
C CYS A 378 3.27 11.63 -20.02
N PHE A 379 2.23 10.83 -20.23
CA PHE A 379 2.20 9.41 -19.87
C PHE A 379 3.21 8.59 -20.69
N MET A 380 3.29 8.79 -22.02
CA MET A 380 4.27 8.11 -22.87
C MET A 380 5.73 8.39 -22.43
N VAL A 381 6.04 9.64 -22.06
CA VAL A 381 7.37 9.96 -21.49
C VAL A 381 7.57 9.26 -20.15
N TRP A 382 6.58 9.28 -19.25
CA TRP A 382 6.71 8.67 -17.92
C TRP A 382 6.95 7.15 -17.97
N LEU A 383 6.28 6.47 -18.90
CA LEU A 383 6.41 5.03 -19.16
C LEU A 383 7.80 4.61 -19.66
N THR A 384 8.63 5.54 -20.14
CA THR A 384 9.89 5.18 -20.80
C THR A 384 10.89 4.54 -19.82
N PRO A 385 11.43 3.33 -20.08
CA PRO A 385 12.43 2.71 -19.22
C PRO A 385 13.81 3.36 -19.39
N HIS A 386 14.54 3.51 -18.29
CA HIS A 386 15.93 4.02 -18.30
C HIS A 386 16.93 2.93 -18.71
N SER A 387 16.72 1.71 -18.23
CA SER A 387 17.49 0.51 -18.54
C SER A 387 16.59 -0.50 -19.26
N LEU A 388 17.05 -0.97 -20.42
CA LEU A 388 16.47 -2.12 -21.11
C LEU A 388 17.18 -3.39 -20.65
N VAL A 389 16.46 -4.52 -20.59
CA VAL A 389 17.10 -5.84 -20.49
C VAL A 389 17.51 -6.22 -21.90
N ALA A 390 18.76 -5.90 -22.25
CA ALA A 390 19.34 -6.09 -23.57
C ALA A 390 20.51 -7.09 -23.51
N SER A 391 20.70 -7.87 -24.57
CA SER A 391 21.88 -8.70 -24.75
C SER A 391 23.14 -7.85 -24.98
N ILE A 392 24.32 -8.47 -24.87
CA ILE A 392 25.61 -7.81 -25.15
C ILE A 392 25.68 -7.32 -26.61
N ALA A 393 25.02 -8.02 -27.54
CA ALA A 393 24.94 -7.61 -28.94
C ALA A 393 24.08 -6.34 -29.11
N GLU A 394 22.90 -6.31 -28.49
CA GLU A 394 22.01 -5.14 -28.53
C GLU A 394 22.61 -3.93 -27.80
N ALA A 395 23.26 -4.13 -26.65
CA ALA A 395 23.96 -3.05 -25.94
C ALA A 395 25.09 -2.44 -26.79
N ARG A 396 25.84 -3.27 -27.54
CA ARG A 396 26.83 -2.78 -28.52
C ARG A 396 26.17 -2.03 -29.68
N ALA A 397 25.06 -2.55 -30.22
CA ALA A 397 24.31 -1.91 -31.30
C ALA A 397 23.68 -0.56 -30.89
N MET A 398 23.28 -0.41 -29.62
CA MET A 398 22.80 0.84 -29.04
C MET A 398 23.92 1.83 -28.66
N GLY A 399 25.20 1.44 -28.78
CA GLY A 399 26.34 2.27 -28.41
C GLY A 399 26.63 2.36 -26.91
N GLY A 400 26.02 1.51 -26.07
CA GLY A 400 26.25 1.51 -24.63
C GLY A 400 25.16 0.79 -23.80
N ALA A 401 25.26 0.91 -22.48
CA ALA A 401 24.32 0.30 -21.53
C ALA A 401 22.91 0.93 -21.51
N HIS A 402 22.71 2.07 -22.19
CA HIS A 402 21.45 2.79 -22.28
C HIS A 402 21.14 3.16 -23.73
N HIS A 403 19.90 2.95 -24.16
CA HIS A 403 19.43 3.35 -25.49
C HIS A 403 19.45 4.89 -25.63
N PRO A 404 20.02 5.47 -26.70
CA PRO A 404 20.20 6.93 -26.83
C PRO A 404 18.96 7.79 -26.56
N LEU A 405 17.80 7.47 -27.15
CA LEU A 405 16.54 8.18 -26.90
C LEU A 405 15.88 7.80 -25.56
N LEU A 406 15.64 6.51 -25.33
CA LEU A 406 14.87 6.03 -24.17
C LEU A 406 15.60 6.28 -22.84
N GLY A 407 16.92 6.16 -22.79
CA GLY A 407 17.72 6.48 -21.61
C GLY A 407 17.52 7.93 -21.15
N VAL A 408 17.48 8.89 -22.09
CA VAL A 408 17.25 10.32 -21.81
C VAL A 408 15.85 10.57 -21.25
N LEU A 409 14.80 9.97 -21.81
CA LEU A 409 13.43 10.10 -21.30
C LEU A 409 13.18 9.27 -20.02
N GLY A 410 13.99 8.24 -19.78
CA GLY A 410 13.89 7.36 -18.63
C GLY A 410 14.37 7.96 -17.31
N VAL A 411 15.16 9.06 -17.32
CA VAL A 411 15.71 9.66 -16.10
C VAL A 411 14.62 10.33 -15.24
N MET A 412 14.88 10.43 -13.93
CA MET A 412 13.99 11.11 -12.99
C MET A 412 13.66 12.58 -13.36
N SER A 413 14.53 13.27 -14.10
CA SER A 413 14.28 14.63 -14.62
C SER A 413 13.04 14.69 -15.52
N ALA A 414 12.96 13.84 -16.55
CA ALA A 414 11.76 13.72 -17.38
C ALA A 414 10.56 13.28 -16.54
N LYS A 415 10.71 12.19 -15.78
CA LYS A 415 9.60 11.55 -15.06
C LYS A 415 8.94 12.47 -14.03
N MET A 416 9.71 13.18 -13.20
CA MET A 416 9.14 14.14 -12.25
C MET A 416 8.47 15.31 -12.97
N THR A 417 9.04 15.79 -14.06
CA THR A 417 8.47 16.89 -14.86
C THR A 417 7.09 16.51 -15.42
N VAL A 418 6.98 15.36 -16.10
CA VAL A 418 5.72 14.95 -16.73
C VAL A 418 4.66 14.51 -15.72
N VAL A 419 5.04 13.93 -14.57
CA VAL A 419 4.11 13.67 -13.46
C VAL A 419 3.54 14.97 -12.90
N ASN A 420 4.38 15.98 -12.66
CA ASN A 420 3.93 17.30 -12.21
C ASN A 420 2.99 17.96 -13.25
N LEU A 421 3.26 17.82 -14.55
CA LEU A 421 2.35 18.27 -15.60
C LEU A 421 1.02 17.50 -15.61
N MET A 422 1.00 16.17 -15.43
CA MET A 422 -0.23 15.37 -15.31
C MET A 422 -1.08 15.79 -14.10
N ILE A 423 -0.45 16.10 -12.97
CA ILE A 423 -1.10 16.63 -11.76
C ILE A 423 -1.75 17.99 -12.07
N LEU A 424 -1.03 18.93 -12.71
CA LEU A 424 -1.56 20.23 -13.11
C LEU A 424 -2.72 20.12 -14.12
N ILE A 425 -2.59 19.29 -15.16
CA ILE A 425 -3.66 19.03 -16.16
C ILE A 425 -4.91 18.48 -15.47
N SER A 426 -4.75 17.53 -14.54
CA SER A 426 -5.86 16.92 -13.81
C SER A 426 -6.52 17.90 -12.83
N PHE A 427 -5.74 18.81 -12.26
CA PHE A 427 -6.27 19.88 -11.43
C PHE A 427 -7.04 20.93 -12.25
N VAL A 428 -6.56 21.32 -13.45
CA VAL A 428 -7.32 22.16 -14.41
C VAL A 428 -8.63 21.48 -14.82
N SER A 429 -8.61 20.17 -15.07
CA SER A 429 -9.78 19.34 -15.36
C SER A 429 -10.81 19.38 -14.23
N PHE A 430 -10.38 19.24 -12.97
CA PHE A 430 -11.24 19.46 -11.80
C PHE A 430 -11.78 20.89 -11.71
N LEU A 431 -10.94 21.93 -11.88
CA LEU A 431 -11.38 23.32 -11.81
C LEU A 431 -12.42 23.64 -12.89
N MET A 432 -12.28 23.08 -14.09
CA MET A 432 -13.27 23.18 -15.17
C MET A 432 -14.60 22.52 -14.77
N TYR A 433 -14.56 21.33 -14.16
CA TYR A 433 -15.77 20.68 -13.61
C TYR A 433 -16.42 21.53 -12.51
N TRP A 434 -15.64 22.00 -11.54
CA TRP A 434 -16.15 22.71 -10.36
C TRP A 434 -16.77 24.08 -10.71
N ARG A 435 -16.27 24.73 -11.76
CA ARG A 435 -16.77 26.01 -12.29
C ARG A 435 -17.89 25.86 -13.33
N ALA A 436 -18.15 24.67 -13.84
CA ALA A 436 -19.17 24.46 -14.87
C ALA A 436 -20.56 24.92 -14.39
N GLY A 437 -21.32 25.54 -15.30
CA GLY A 437 -22.64 26.11 -15.02
C GLY A 437 -22.65 27.34 -14.09
N LYS A 438 -21.49 27.91 -13.70
CA LYS A 438 -21.39 29.02 -12.73
C LYS A 438 -20.69 30.24 -13.33
N LYS A 439 -21.23 31.43 -13.04
CA LYS A 439 -20.61 32.73 -13.33
C LYS A 439 -20.33 33.47 -12.01
N PRO A 440 -19.04 33.70 -11.66
CA PRO A 440 -18.67 34.49 -10.49
C PRO A 440 -19.36 35.85 -10.45
N THR A 441 -19.73 36.29 -9.25
CA THR A 441 -20.38 37.58 -8.96
C THR A 441 -19.45 38.58 -8.28
N ALA A 442 -18.34 38.13 -7.71
CA ALA A 442 -17.34 38.99 -7.09
C ALA A 442 -16.65 39.90 -8.13
N GLY A 443 -16.56 41.21 -7.85
CA GLY A 443 -15.96 42.18 -8.78
C GLY A 443 -14.49 41.89 -9.12
N TRP A 444 -13.74 41.31 -8.17
CA TRP A 444 -12.34 40.89 -8.36
C TRP A 444 -12.17 39.60 -9.18
N ALA A 445 -13.26 38.89 -9.54
CA ALA A 445 -13.16 37.58 -10.19
C ALA A 445 -12.43 37.62 -11.55
N LYS A 446 -12.56 38.69 -12.33
CA LYS A 446 -11.78 38.86 -13.57
C LYS A 446 -10.27 38.91 -13.31
N VAL A 447 -9.86 39.61 -12.26
CA VAL A 447 -8.44 39.76 -11.88
C VAL A 447 -7.89 38.43 -11.38
N ALA A 448 -8.65 37.71 -10.54
CA ALA A 448 -8.27 36.37 -10.10
C ALA A 448 -8.24 35.34 -11.25
N ASP A 449 -9.16 35.41 -12.22
CA ASP A 449 -9.11 34.55 -13.42
C ASP A 449 -7.82 34.76 -14.23
N VAL A 450 -7.44 36.01 -14.48
CA VAL A 450 -6.17 36.34 -15.17
C VAL A 450 -4.97 35.89 -14.33
N PHE A 451 -4.97 36.16 -13.02
CA PHE A 451 -3.90 35.72 -12.11
C PHE A 451 -3.74 34.20 -12.09
N ILE A 452 -4.84 33.44 -12.00
CA ILE A 452 -4.80 31.97 -12.01
C ILE A 452 -4.21 31.44 -13.32
N VAL A 453 -4.59 32.01 -14.47
CA VAL A 453 -4.02 31.61 -15.78
C VAL A 453 -2.53 31.93 -15.85
N ILE A 454 -2.10 33.12 -15.43
CA ILE A 454 -0.68 33.51 -15.39
C ILE A 454 0.10 32.58 -14.45
N LEU A 455 -0.44 32.27 -13.27
CA LEU A 455 0.17 31.38 -12.29
C LEU A 455 0.35 29.95 -12.85
N PHE A 456 -0.66 29.39 -13.52
CA PHE A 456 -0.55 28.09 -14.17
C PHE A 456 0.53 28.10 -15.28
N VAL A 457 0.56 29.14 -16.13
CA VAL A 457 1.57 29.26 -17.20
C VAL A 457 2.97 29.37 -16.61
N ALA A 458 3.17 30.24 -15.62
CA ALA A 458 4.46 30.42 -14.95
C ALA A 458 4.95 29.14 -14.26
N VAL A 459 4.07 28.39 -13.60
CA VAL A 459 4.42 27.12 -12.92
C VAL A 459 4.65 25.98 -13.92
N ILE A 460 3.89 25.89 -15.01
CA ILE A 460 4.16 24.93 -16.10
C ILE A 460 5.54 25.19 -16.71
N ILE A 461 5.86 26.45 -17.02
CA ILE A 461 7.18 26.83 -17.54
C ILE A 461 8.27 26.53 -16.49
N GLY A 462 8.08 26.92 -15.23
CA GLY A 462 9.04 26.66 -14.15
C GLY A 462 9.32 25.16 -13.92
N VAL A 463 8.28 24.32 -13.95
CA VAL A 463 8.41 22.86 -13.86
C VAL A 463 9.21 22.31 -15.04
N ILE A 464 8.91 22.74 -16.28
CA ILE A 464 9.65 22.33 -17.48
C ILE A 464 11.11 22.79 -17.43
N VAL A 465 11.37 24.05 -17.05
CA VAL A 465 12.73 24.62 -16.96
C VAL A 465 13.56 23.88 -15.91
N LEU A 466 13.03 23.63 -14.70
CA LEU A 466 13.70 22.79 -13.70
C LEU A 466 13.93 21.35 -14.19
N GLY A 467 13.01 20.82 -15.00
CA GLY A 467 13.10 19.49 -15.61
C GLY A 467 14.25 19.37 -16.62
N VAL A 468 14.34 20.34 -17.53
CA VAL A 468 15.39 20.44 -18.55
C VAL A 468 16.74 20.78 -17.92
N TRP A 469 16.80 21.76 -17.02
CA TRP A 469 18.04 22.11 -16.31
C TRP A 469 18.54 20.94 -15.45
N GLY A 470 17.62 20.13 -14.92
CA GLY A 470 17.93 18.92 -14.17
C GLY A 470 18.89 17.97 -14.88
N TYR A 471 18.87 17.88 -16.21
CA TYR A 471 19.81 17.05 -16.98
C TYR A 471 21.28 17.47 -16.83
N PHE A 472 21.53 18.78 -16.71
CA PHE A 472 22.86 19.37 -16.68
C PHE A 472 23.46 19.50 -15.27
N VAL A 473 22.73 19.11 -14.23
CA VAL A 473 23.20 19.14 -12.83
C VAL A 473 23.40 17.73 -12.25
N PRO A 474 24.31 17.56 -11.26
CA PRO A 474 24.53 16.29 -10.59
C PRO A 474 23.26 15.68 -10.00
N ALA A 475 23.18 14.35 -9.95
CA ALA A 475 21.98 13.63 -9.51
C ALA A 475 21.49 14.04 -8.12
N ILE A 476 22.41 14.37 -7.18
CA ILE A 476 22.05 14.84 -5.84
C ILE A 476 21.33 16.20 -5.84
N VAL A 477 21.71 17.13 -6.72
CA VAL A 477 21.06 18.43 -6.91
C VAL A 477 19.69 18.25 -7.58
N ARG A 478 19.66 17.43 -8.64
CA ARG A 478 18.43 17.04 -9.37
C ARG A 478 17.36 16.47 -8.44
N ILE A 479 17.76 15.59 -7.52
CA ILE A 479 16.89 14.90 -6.58
C ILE A 479 16.50 15.80 -5.39
N ASN A 480 17.47 16.34 -4.66
CA ASN A 480 17.20 17.02 -3.39
C ASN A 480 16.73 18.48 -3.55
N GLN A 481 17.00 19.13 -4.68
CA GLN A 481 16.60 20.52 -4.93
C GLN A 481 15.57 20.61 -6.05
N PHE A 482 15.93 20.31 -7.30
CA PHE A 482 15.06 20.64 -8.45
C PHE A 482 13.74 19.87 -8.43
N SER A 483 13.77 18.57 -8.12
CA SER A 483 12.54 17.77 -7.98
C SER A 483 11.67 18.25 -6.81
N VAL A 484 12.27 18.69 -5.70
CA VAL A 484 11.55 19.26 -4.55
C VAL A 484 10.91 20.60 -4.93
N PHE A 485 11.61 21.47 -5.65
CA PHE A 485 11.06 22.75 -6.12
C PHE A 485 9.91 22.54 -7.13
N GLN A 486 9.98 21.57 -8.05
CA GLN A 486 8.84 21.23 -8.91
C GLN A 486 7.60 20.86 -8.08
N VAL A 487 7.76 20.01 -7.07
CA VAL A 487 6.69 19.58 -6.17
C VAL A 487 6.11 20.76 -5.38
N LEU A 488 6.97 21.64 -4.83
CA LEU A 488 6.53 22.82 -4.09
C LEU A 488 5.76 23.81 -4.98
N LEU A 489 6.18 24.02 -6.24
CA LEU A 489 5.46 24.86 -7.19
C LEU A 489 4.07 24.30 -7.51
N VAL A 490 3.93 22.99 -7.70
CA VAL A 490 2.62 22.36 -7.95
C VAL A 490 1.74 22.40 -6.70
N LEU A 491 2.28 22.09 -5.52
CA LEU A 491 1.55 22.21 -4.24
C LEU A 491 1.09 23.65 -3.98
N PHE A 492 1.91 24.66 -4.30
CA PHE A 492 1.54 26.06 -4.20
C PHE A 492 0.34 26.41 -5.10
N VAL A 493 0.30 25.93 -6.35
CA VAL A 493 -0.87 26.09 -7.23
C VAL A 493 -2.11 25.42 -6.64
N LEU A 494 -2.01 24.18 -6.18
CA LEU A 494 -3.14 23.43 -5.62
C LEU A 494 -3.69 24.11 -4.35
N LEU A 495 -2.82 24.54 -3.44
CA LEU A 495 -3.18 25.17 -2.16
C LEU A 495 -3.65 26.62 -2.30
N LEU A 496 -3.18 27.38 -3.29
CA LEU A 496 -3.60 28.77 -3.50
C LEU A 496 -4.87 28.86 -4.37
N VAL A 497 -4.93 28.11 -5.47
CA VAL A 497 -6.04 28.24 -6.45
C VAL A 497 -7.33 27.62 -5.91
N THR A 498 -7.27 26.53 -5.15
CA THR A 498 -8.48 25.89 -4.58
C THR A 498 -9.31 26.83 -3.69
N PRO A 499 -8.76 27.47 -2.63
CA PRO A 499 -9.52 28.44 -1.84
C PRO A 499 -9.87 29.71 -2.61
N THR A 500 -9.01 30.17 -3.53
CA THR A 500 -9.31 31.35 -4.38
C THR A 500 -10.56 31.11 -5.24
N VAL A 501 -10.63 29.98 -5.95
CA VAL A 501 -11.80 29.61 -6.76
C VAL A 501 -13.03 29.33 -5.87
N GLY A 502 -12.84 28.72 -4.69
CA GLY A 502 -13.91 28.56 -3.71
C GLY A 502 -14.53 29.90 -3.27
N ALA A 503 -13.69 30.91 -3.02
CA ALA A 503 -14.13 32.27 -2.70
C ALA A 503 -14.79 32.98 -3.89
N MET A 504 -14.25 32.84 -5.11
CA MET A 504 -14.85 33.40 -6.35
C MET A 504 -16.24 32.83 -6.64
N LEU A 505 -16.47 31.55 -6.30
CA LEU A 505 -17.74 30.86 -6.54
C LEU A 505 -18.78 31.09 -5.44
N LYS A 506 -18.41 31.73 -4.32
CA LYS A 506 -19.34 32.04 -3.21
C LYS A 506 -20.39 33.06 -3.67
N GLY A 507 -21.62 32.60 -3.88
CA GLY A 507 -22.71 33.42 -4.42
C GLY A 507 -22.65 33.62 -5.94
N ALA A 508 -21.95 32.77 -6.68
CA ALA A 508 -21.96 32.77 -8.15
C ALA A 508 -23.38 32.55 -8.71
N LYS A 509 -23.72 33.22 -9.82
CA LYS A 509 -24.98 32.99 -10.54
C LYS A 509 -24.87 31.70 -11.35
N MET A 510 -25.88 30.83 -11.25
CA MET A 510 -26.01 29.69 -12.14
C MET A 510 -26.36 30.17 -13.56
N THR A 511 -25.65 29.67 -14.57
CA THR A 511 -25.85 29.98 -16.00
C THR A 511 -26.20 28.76 -16.84
N GLY A 512 -26.57 27.67 -16.17
CA GLY A 512 -27.03 26.42 -16.74
C GLY A 512 -27.17 25.38 -15.62
N THR A 513 -28.07 24.42 -15.76
CA THR A 513 -28.28 23.37 -14.76
C THR A 513 -27.21 22.28 -14.84
N MET A 514 -26.97 21.63 -13.70
CA MET A 514 -26.24 20.37 -13.62
C MET A 514 -27.24 19.29 -13.20
N THR A 515 -27.56 18.39 -14.12
CA THR A 515 -28.50 17.29 -13.89
C THR A 515 -27.74 16.01 -13.54
N TRP A 516 -27.99 15.49 -12.34
CA TRP A 516 -27.47 14.20 -11.89
C TRP A 516 -28.25 13.05 -12.55
N GLY A 517 -27.80 11.81 -12.36
CA GLY A 517 -28.55 10.63 -12.76
C GLY A 517 -28.66 10.38 -14.28
N ARG A 518 -27.93 11.15 -15.10
CA ARG A 518 -27.89 11.06 -16.57
C ARG A 518 -26.59 10.49 -17.14
N MET A 519 -25.69 10.01 -16.27
CA MET A 519 -24.38 9.53 -16.65
C MET A 519 -24.44 8.17 -17.38
N PRO A 520 -23.65 7.98 -18.46
CA PRO A 520 -23.69 6.75 -19.26
C PRO A 520 -22.96 5.60 -18.53
N VAL A 521 -23.33 4.35 -18.81
CA VAL A 521 -22.74 3.13 -18.20
C VAL A 521 -21.20 3.14 -18.17
N ARG A 522 -20.56 3.64 -19.24
CA ARG A 522 -19.10 3.76 -19.36
C ARG A 522 -18.42 4.63 -18.28
N SER A 523 -19.15 5.55 -17.65
CA SER A 523 -18.63 6.32 -16.49
C SER A 523 -18.48 5.46 -15.25
N GLN A 524 -19.48 4.62 -14.94
CA GLN A 524 -19.49 3.76 -13.77
C GLN A 524 -18.49 2.61 -13.91
N LEU A 525 -18.30 2.11 -15.13
CA LEU A 525 -17.18 1.22 -15.45
C LEU A 525 -15.82 1.92 -15.21
N GLY A 526 -15.68 3.21 -15.50
CA GLY A 526 -14.49 4.00 -15.16
C GLY A 526 -14.20 4.06 -13.65
N LEU A 527 -15.23 4.23 -12.82
CA LEU A 527 -15.08 4.18 -11.35
C LEU A 527 -14.62 2.78 -10.88
N ILE A 528 -15.18 1.71 -11.46
CA ILE A 528 -14.78 0.32 -11.17
C ILE A 528 -13.33 0.05 -11.61
N VAL A 529 -12.93 0.52 -12.80
CA VAL A 529 -11.54 0.43 -13.29
C VAL A 529 -10.58 1.14 -12.34
N ASN A 530 -10.90 2.36 -11.89
CA ASN A 530 -10.08 3.07 -10.90
C ASN A 530 -9.92 2.26 -9.60
N ALA A 531 -11.02 1.72 -9.06
CA ALA A 531 -10.99 0.93 -7.82
C ALA A 531 -10.17 -0.37 -7.93
N VAL A 532 -10.34 -1.13 -9.02
CA VAL A 532 -9.53 -2.34 -9.26
C VAL A 532 -8.05 -1.98 -9.44
N THR A 533 -7.77 -0.88 -10.15
CA THR A 533 -6.41 -0.41 -10.40
C THR A 533 -5.70 0.03 -9.11
N ILE A 534 -6.35 0.76 -8.20
CA ILE A 534 -5.70 1.15 -6.93
C ILE A 534 -5.48 -0.05 -6.00
N VAL A 535 -6.44 -0.97 -5.90
CA VAL A 535 -6.29 -2.19 -5.08
C VAL A 535 -5.13 -3.05 -5.60
N PHE A 536 -5.07 -3.29 -6.91
CA PHE A 536 -3.96 -4.01 -7.54
C PHE A 536 -2.62 -3.28 -7.38
N THR A 537 -2.61 -1.95 -7.50
CA THR A 537 -1.40 -1.14 -7.28
C THR A 537 -0.90 -1.29 -5.84
N MET A 538 -1.78 -1.22 -4.84
CA MET A 538 -1.40 -1.38 -3.44
C MET A 538 -0.82 -2.77 -3.17
N ALA A 539 -1.42 -3.83 -3.71
CA ALA A 539 -0.92 -5.20 -3.60
C ALA A 539 0.45 -5.40 -4.28
N LEU A 540 0.66 -4.81 -5.47
CA LEU A 540 1.96 -4.83 -6.15
C LEU A 540 3.03 -4.05 -5.36
N MET A 541 2.65 -2.93 -4.70
CA MET A 541 3.56 -2.17 -3.85
C MET A 541 3.81 -2.83 -2.48
N GLY A 542 2.90 -3.69 -2.00
CA GLY A 542 3.13 -4.58 -0.86
C GLY A 542 4.31 -5.51 -1.12
N TYR A 543 4.26 -6.20 -2.27
CA TYR A 543 5.38 -6.99 -2.77
C TYR A 543 6.67 -6.16 -2.94
N ALA A 544 6.62 -4.99 -3.59
CA ALA A 544 7.81 -4.18 -3.86
C ALA A 544 8.60 -3.80 -2.59
N ARG A 545 7.89 -3.40 -1.52
CA ARG A 545 8.49 -3.10 -0.21
C ARG A 545 9.05 -4.33 0.50
N SER A 546 8.47 -5.50 0.25
CA SER A 546 8.97 -6.76 0.82
C SER A 546 10.23 -7.24 0.09
N ALA A 547 10.19 -7.23 -1.25
CA ALA A 547 11.25 -7.67 -2.15
C ALA A 547 12.48 -6.74 -2.17
N SER A 548 12.35 -5.47 -1.75
CA SER A 548 13.50 -4.57 -1.59
C SER A 548 14.50 -5.07 -0.54
N ARG A 549 14.06 -5.92 0.39
CA ARG A 549 14.90 -6.62 1.38
C ARG A 549 15.59 -7.87 0.84
N VAL A 550 15.28 -8.29 -0.39
CA VAL A 550 15.84 -9.43 -1.12
C VAL A 550 15.64 -10.80 -0.43
N HIS A 551 16.55 -11.18 0.48
CA HIS A 551 16.63 -12.47 1.19
C HIS A 551 16.73 -12.25 2.72
N TRP A 552 16.18 -11.14 3.21
CA TRP A 552 16.20 -10.74 4.62
C TRP A 552 14.80 -10.46 5.13
N HIS A 553 14.48 -10.93 6.33
CA HIS A 553 13.30 -10.52 7.08
C HIS A 553 13.50 -9.14 7.70
N VAL A 554 14.67 -8.90 8.30
CA VAL A 554 15.12 -7.59 8.77
C VAL A 554 16.40 -7.26 8.01
N TYR A 555 16.36 -6.24 7.16
CA TYR A 555 17.37 -6.00 6.14
C TYR A 555 18.79 -5.87 6.73
N GLY A 556 19.65 -6.84 6.44
CA GLY A 556 21.02 -6.88 6.96
C GLY A 556 21.15 -7.18 8.46
N VAL A 557 20.11 -7.72 9.12
CA VAL A 557 20.14 -8.11 10.54
C VAL A 557 19.55 -9.50 10.80
N LEU A 558 18.44 -9.84 10.14
CA LEU A 558 17.81 -11.17 10.22
C LEU A 558 17.63 -11.72 8.80
N GLU A 559 18.51 -12.63 8.41
CA GLU A 559 18.47 -13.34 7.13
C GLU A 559 17.24 -14.27 7.07
N ASP A 560 16.59 -14.35 5.91
CA ASP A 560 15.61 -15.40 5.63
C ASP A 560 16.38 -16.70 5.34
N THR A 561 16.20 -17.71 6.17
CA THR A 561 16.82 -19.04 5.98
C THR A 561 15.76 -20.12 5.76
N SER A 562 14.55 -19.72 5.33
CA SER A 562 13.49 -20.63 4.88
C SER A 562 13.70 -21.05 3.41
N ALA A 563 12.93 -22.04 2.95
CA ALA A 563 12.86 -22.41 1.53
C ALA A 563 12.35 -21.26 0.61
N TYR A 564 11.86 -20.16 1.19
CA TYR A 564 11.28 -19.02 0.48
C TYR A 564 12.16 -17.77 0.46
N ALA A 565 13.43 -17.87 0.82
CA ALA A 565 14.41 -16.78 0.95
C ALA A 565 14.82 -16.04 -0.37
N TYR A 566 13.91 -15.86 -1.31
CA TYR A 566 14.15 -15.21 -2.60
C TYR A 566 13.12 -14.10 -2.87
N SER A 567 13.15 -13.47 -4.04
CA SER A 567 12.06 -12.63 -4.55
C SER A 567 11.51 -13.20 -5.86
N PRO A 568 10.24 -13.64 -5.92
CA PRO A 568 9.60 -14.15 -7.13
C PRO A 568 9.61 -13.16 -8.30
N ALA A 569 9.47 -13.68 -9.52
CA ALA A 569 9.42 -12.88 -10.74
C ALA A 569 8.07 -12.12 -10.88
N LEU A 570 8.07 -11.07 -11.70
CA LEU A 570 6.99 -10.09 -11.78
C LEU A 570 5.65 -10.67 -12.28
N GLY A 571 5.66 -11.73 -13.09
CA GLY A 571 4.44 -12.44 -13.51
C GLY A 571 3.77 -13.18 -12.35
N HIS A 572 4.56 -13.86 -11.51
CA HIS A 572 4.05 -14.49 -10.29
C HIS A 572 3.60 -13.42 -9.28
N ALA A 573 4.35 -12.32 -9.12
CA ALA A 573 3.93 -11.23 -8.23
C ALA A 573 2.65 -10.53 -8.70
N GLY A 574 2.48 -10.34 -10.02
CA GLY A 574 1.23 -9.86 -10.62
C GLY A 574 0.07 -10.83 -10.41
N ALA A 575 0.30 -12.15 -10.54
CA ALA A 575 -0.72 -13.16 -10.26
C ALA A 575 -1.16 -13.15 -8.78
N MET A 576 -0.22 -13.04 -7.83
CA MET A 576 -0.51 -12.93 -6.40
C MET A 576 -1.25 -11.62 -6.07
N ALA A 577 -0.85 -10.49 -6.65
CA ALA A 577 -1.55 -9.21 -6.52
C ALA A 577 -2.97 -9.25 -7.11
N ALA A 578 -3.17 -9.95 -8.23
CA ALA A 578 -4.49 -10.16 -8.83
C ALA A 578 -5.37 -11.07 -7.98
N LEU A 579 -4.83 -12.15 -7.41
CA LEU A 579 -5.54 -13.03 -6.49
C LEU A 579 -5.98 -12.28 -5.23
N ALA A 580 -5.08 -11.51 -4.59
CA ALA A 580 -5.42 -10.68 -3.44
C ALA A 580 -6.49 -9.63 -3.79
N THR A 581 -6.41 -9.00 -4.96
CA THR A 581 -7.43 -8.04 -5.46
C THR A 581 -8.79 -8.72 -5.68
N PHE A 582 -8.81 -9.89 -6.33
CA PHE A 582 -10.03 -10.66 -6.57
C PHE A 582 -10.70 -11.12 -5.28
N LEU A 583 -9.91 -11.62 -4.32
CA LEU A 583 -10.39 -12.01 -2.99
C LEU A 583 -10.92 -10.80 -2.23
N PHE A 584 -10.24 -9.65 -2.27
CA PHE A 584 -10.73 -8.40 -1.66
C PHE A 584 -12.11 -8.00 -2.19
N PHE A 585 -12.28 -7.91 -3.52
CA PHE A 585 -13.59 -7.58 -4.11
C PHE A 585 -14.65 -8.65 -3.86
N SER A 586 -14.26 -9.92 -3.72
CA SER A 586 -15.16 -11.02 -3.36
C SER A 586 -15.64 -10.89 -1.91
N PHE A 587 -14.77 -10.54 -0.95
CA PHE A 587 -15.17 -10.25 0.43
C PHE A 587 -16.02 -8.97 0.52
N VAL A 588 -15.67 -7.90 -0.19
CA VAL A 588 -16.52 -6.69 -0.26
C VAL A 588 -17.91 -7.01 -0.83
N GLY A 589 -17.98 -7.82 -1.90
CA GLY A 589 -19.23 -8.31 -2.46
C GLY A 589 -20.05 -9.14 -1.47
N LEU A 590 -19.40 -10.04 -0.73
CA LEU A 590 -20.02 -10.86 0.32
C LEU A 590 -20.58 -10.01 1.46
N ILE A 591 -19.81 -9.04 1.98
CA ILE A 591 -20.26 -8.12 3.04
C ILE A 591 -21.52 -7.38 2.57
N LEU A 592 -21.48 -6.74 1.39
CA LEU A 592 -22.61 -6.00 0.83
C LEU A 592 -23.84 -6.89 0.61
N TRP A 593 -23.64 -8.12 0.12
CA TRP A 593 -24.73 -9.07 -0.10
C TRP A 593 -25.37 -9.56 1.21
N VAL A 594 -24.58 -9.86 2.24
CA VAL A 594 -25.07 -10.23 3.58
C VAL A 594 -25.85 -9.06 4.18
N THR A 595 -25.31 -7.84 4.16
CA THR A 595 -26.01 -6.65 4.67
C THR A 595 -27.34 -6.41 3.96
N ILE A 596 -27.38 -6.50 2.63
CA ILE A 596 -28.61 -6.31 1.84
C ILE A 596 -29.62 -7.45 2.09
N SER A 597 -29.16 -8.70 2.20
CA SER A 597 -30.04 -9.86 2.41
C SER A 597 -30.63 -9.88 3.81
N ALA A 598 -29.81 -9.63 4.84
CA ALA A 598 -30.27 -9.52 6.23
C ALA A 598 -31.33 -8.42 6.40
N SER A 599 -31.17 -7.28 5.73
CA SER A 599 -32.12 -6.15 5.78
C SER A 599 -33.52 -6.44 5.21
N ARG A 600 -33.73 -7.58 4.53
CA ARG A 600 -35.04 -8.02 4.03
C ARG A 600 -35.91 -8.67 5.10
N HIS A 601 -35.33 -9.17 6.19
CA HIS A 601 -36.07 -9.79 7.28
C HIS A 601 -36.53 -8.72 8.28
N LYS A 602 -37.85 -8.46 8.35
CA LYS A 602 -38.44 -7.42 9.24
C LYS A 602 -38.14 -7.59 10.74
N ALA A 603 -37.72 -8.78 11.17
CA ALA A 603 -37.30 -9.06 12.55
C ALA A 603 -35.81 -8.77 12.81
N PHE A 604 -35.03 -8.39 11.79
CA PHE A 604 -33.58 -8.28 11.86
C PHE A 604 -33.11 -6.83 11.91
N SER A 605 -32.36 -6.47 12.95
CA SER A 605 -31.72 -5.15 13.07
C SER A 605 -30.26 -5.20 12.64
N THR A 606 -29.84 -4.26 11.79
CA THR A 606 -28.43 -4.10 11.36
C THR A 606 -27.52 -3.48 12.44
N GLN A 607 -27.90 -3.58 13.72
CA GLN A 607 -27.16 -3.07 14.88
C GLN A 607 -26.15 -4.07 15.47
N TYR A 608 -26.02 -5.27 14.91
CA TYR A 608 -25.20 -6.35 15.46
C TYR A 608 -24.03 -6.73 14.55
N PHE A 609 -22.87 -7.01 15.18
CA PHE A 609 -21.61 -7.49 14.58
C PHE A 609 -21.86 -8.48 13.43
N PHE A 610 -21.25 -8.29 12.26
CA PHE A 610 -21.35 -9.05 11.00
C PHE A 610 -21.42 -10.57 11.16
N LEU A 611 -20.72 -11.15 12.14
CA LEU A 611 -20.80 -12.58 12.45
C LEU A 611 -22.24 -13.03 12.81
N ALA A 612 -23.01 -12.20 13.51
CA ALA A 612 -24.39 -12.48 13.91
C ALA A 612 -25.40 -12.41 12.75
N PRO A 613 -25.44 -11.37 11.88
CA PRO A 613 -26.16 -11.41 10.60
C PRO A 613 -25.76 -12.60 9.73
N PHE A 614 -24.47 -12.93 9.63
CA PHE A 614 -24.01 -14.06 8.81
C PHE A 614 -24.50 -15.40 9.35
N VAL A 615 -24.33 -15.66 10.66
CA VAL A 615 -24.81 -16.90 11.28
C VAL A 615 -26.35 -16.97 11.26
N PHE A 616 -27.05 -15.88 11.57
CA PHE A 616 -28.51 -15.83 11.50
C PHE A 616 -29.01 -16.10 10.09
N TRP A 617 -28.40 -15.49 9.06
CA TRP A 617 -28.72 -15.79 7.67
C TRP A 617 -28.43 -17.26 7.33
N ALA A 618 -27.24 -17.77 7.64
CA ALA A 618 -26.85 -19.14 7.31
C ALA A 618 -27.75 -20.20 7.98
N THR A 619 -28.21 -19.98 9.21
CA THR A 619 -29.16 -20.88 9.89
C THR A 619 -30.59 -20.81 9.33
N ASN A 620 -30.98 -19.68 8.72
CA ASN A 620 -32.32 -19.48 8.17
C ASN A 620 -32.40 -19.66 6.64
N ALA A 621 -31.28 -19.68 5.92
CA ALA A 621 -31.23 -19.93 4.47
C ALA A 621 -31.74 -21.34 4.10
N ALA A 622 -31.61 -22.31 5.01
CA ALA A 622 -32.21 -23.64 4.86
C ALA A 622 -33.72 -23.70 5.22
N ALA A 623 -34.33 -22.57 5.61
CA ALA A 623 -35.72 -22.46 6.05
C ALA A 623 -36.59 -21.64 5.07
N GLU A 624 -36.22 -21.58 3.78
CA GLU A 624 -36.97 -20.89 2.72
C GLU A 624 -38.32 -21.56 2.38
N GLY A 625 -39.27 -21.46 3.29
CA GLY A 625 -40.68 -21.32 2.91
C GLY A 625 -40.87 -19.94 2.28
N SER A 626 -41.38 -19.88 1.05
CA SER A 626 -41.42 -18.65 0.27
C SER A 626 -42.22 -17.54 0.96
N THR A 627 -41.55 -16.41 1.25
CA THR A 627 -42.29 -15.16 1.48
C THR A 627 -42.93 -14.73 0.16
N GLY A 628 -44.19 -14.30 0.23
CA GLY A 628 -45.04 -14.10 -0.95
C GLY A 628 -44.48 -13.10 -1.98
N PRO A 629 -44.98 -13.12 -3.23
CA PRO A 629 -44.35 -12.46 -4.37
C PRO A 629 -44.11 -10.97 -4.13
N VAL A 630 -42.85 -10.62 -3.87
CA VAL A 630 -42.37 -9.24 -3.91
C VAL A 630 -42.55 -8.76 -5.34
N LYS A 631 -43.40 -7.74 -5.52
CA LYS A 631 -43.77 -7.21 -6.84
C LYS A 631 -42.52 -6.64 -7.52
N GLU A 632 -41.92 -7.39 -8.46
CA GLU A 632 -40.70 -6.96 -9.14
C GLU A 632 -40.98 -5.76 -10.04
N LEU A 633 -40.63 -4.58 -9.53
CA LEU A 633 -40.53 -3.35 -10.31
C LEU A 633 -39.29 -3.43 -11.20
N GLU A 634 -39.52 -3.96 -12.40
CA GLU A 634 -38.57 -4.29 -13.47
C GLU A 634 -37.61 -5.47 -13.19
N PRO A 635 -37.29 -6.28 -14.23
CA PRO A 635 -36.33 -7.36 -14.13
C PRO A 635 -34.92 -6.81 -13.90
N GLN A 636 -34.16 -7.49 -13.04
CA GLN A 636 -32.75 -7.15 -12.76
C GLN A 636 -31.95 -7.02 -14.08
N PRO A 637 -31.41 -5.83 -14.42
CA PRO A 637 -30.53 -5.73 -15.58
C PRO A 637 -29.30 -6.62 -15.34
N LYS A 638 -28.81 -7.29 -16.40
CA LYS A 638 -27.64 -8.19 -16.30
C LYS A 638 -26.33 -7.40 -16.15
N PHE A 639 -26.19 -6.64 -15.06
CA PHE A 639 -25.04 -5.78 -14.77
C PHE A 639 -23.97 -6.48 -13.92
N PHE A 640 -24.34 -7.33 -12.95
CA PHE A 640 -23.37 -8.06 -12.11
C PHE A 640 -22.35 -8.86 -12.94
N GLY A 641 -22.81 -9.56 -13.98
CA GLY A 641 -21.93 -10.27 -14.92
C GLY A 641 -20.98 -9.33 -15.68
N LYS A 642 -21.40 -8.11 -16.02
CA LYS A 642 -20.54 -7.09 -16.65
C LYS A 642 -19.52 -6.52 -15.67
N VAL A 643 -19.91 -6.29 -14.42
CA VAL A 643 -19.00 -5.85 -13.35
C VAL A 643 -17.94 -6.92 -13.08
N ALA A 644 -18.35 -8.17 -12.87
CA ALA A 644 -17.44 -9.30 -12.67
C ALA A 644 -16.50 -9.51 -13.87
N ALA A 645 -17.02 -9.49 -15.10
CA ALA A 645 -16.19 -9.59 -16.31
C ALA A 645 -15.22 -8.40 -16.47
N THR A 646 -15.60 -7.20 -16.04
CA THR A 646 -14.70 -6.02 -16.04
C THR A 646 -13.56 -6.20 -15.03
N ILE A 647 -13.87 -6.66 -13.81
CA ILE A 647 -12.86 -6.93 -12.76
C ILE A 647 -11.92 -8.03 -13.22
N CYS A 648 -12.45 -9.21 -13.59
CA CYS A 648 -11.64 -10.35 -14.00
C CYS A 648 -10.84 -10.07 -15.28
N GLY A 649 -11.43 -9.40 -16.28
CA GLY A 649 -10.74 -9.03 -17.51
C GLY A 649 -9.59 -8.06 -17.27
N LEU A 650 -9.79 -7.04 -16.43
CA LEU A 650 -8.73 -6.08 -16.08
C LEU A 650 -7.61 -6.75 -15.28
N LEU A 651 -7.93 -7.65 -14.35
CA LEU A 651 -6.94 -8.44 -13.62
C LEU A 651 -6.15 -9.37 -14.53
N LEU A 652 -6.79 -10.05 -15.48
CA LEU A 652 -6.10 -10.87 -16.49
C LEU A 652 -5.15 -10.02 -17.36
N ILE A 653 -5.54 -8.79 -17.73
CA ILE A 653 -4.67 -7.85 -18.44
C ILE A 653 -3.47 -7.44 -17.57
N PHE A 654 -3.66 -7.14 -16.28
CA PHE A 654 -2.56 -6.77 -15.39
C PHE A 654 -1.60 -7.93 -15.11
N VAL A 655 -2.11 -9.17 -15.02
CA VAL A 655 -1.29 -10.39 -14.94
C VAL A 655 -0.52 -10.61 -16.24
N TRP A 656 -1.18 -10.48 -17.40
CA TRP A 656 -0.52 -10.60 -18.71
C TRP A 656 0.60 -9.56 -18.90
N ILE A 657 0.39 -8.30 -18.50
CA ILE A 657 1.45 -7.28 -18.45
C ILE A 657 2.59 -7.73 -17.53
N GLY A 658 2.26 -8.24 -16.34
CA GLY A 658 3.24 -8.76 -15.37
C GLY A 658 4.09 -9.92 -15.90
N PHE A 659 3.55 -10.77 -16.78
CA PHE A 659 4.30 -11.82 -17.48
C PHE A 659 5.03 -11.34 -18.75
N SER A 660 4.58 -10.24 -19.35
CA SER A 660 5.16 -9.69 -20.59
C SER A 660 6.41 -8.83 -20.37
N VAL A 661 6.66 -8.37 -19.13
CA VAL A 661 7.92 -7.72 -18.74
C VAL A 661 9.02 -8.74 -18.44
N PRO A 662 10.32 -8.37 -18.45
CA PRO A 662 11.42 -9.29 -18.15
C PRO A 662 11.28 -10.00 -16.80
N GLN A 663 11.27 -11.33 -16.82
CA GLN A 663 11.11 -12.16 -15.63
C GLN A 663 12.45 -12.40 -14.95
N MET A 664 12.70 -11.74 -13.83
CA MET A 664 13.87 -11.93 -12.98
C MET A 664 13.45 -12.34 -11.57
N GLN A 665 14.07 -13.39 -11.03
CA GLN A 665 14.00 -13.74 -9.61
C GLN A 665 15.28 -13.27 -8.91
N SER A 666 15.16 -12.83 -7.65
CA SER A 666 16.34 -12.49 -6.84
C SER A 666 16.57 -13.57 -5.79
N LEU A 667 17.56 -14.42 -6.04
CA LEU A 667 17.97 -15.50 -5.13
C LEU A 667 18.99 -14.99 -4.09
N PRO A 668 19.20 -15.69 -2.96
CA PRO A 668 20.34 -15.44 -2.10
C PRO A 668 21.67 -15.51 -2.87
N PRO A 669 22.69 -14.72 -2.49
CA PRO A 669 24.06 -14.97 -2.91
C PRO A 669 24.44 -16.40 -2.56
N LYS A 670 25.05 -17.14 -3.50
CA LYS A 670 25.58 -18.47 -3.18
C LYS A 670 26.63 -18.30 -2.09
N LYS A 671 26.38 -18.90 -0.92
CA LYS A 671 27.31 -18.98 0.21
C LYS A 671 28.46 -19.93 -0.16
N VAL A 672 29.39 -19.42 -0.98
CA VAL A 672 30.67 -20.08 -1.23
C VAL A 672 31.42 -20.05 0.10
N ALA A 673 31.67 -21.23 0.66
CA ALA A 673 32.51 -21.34 1.85
C ALA A 673 33.87 -20.69 1.57
N PHE A 674 34.21 -19.65 2.33
CA PHE A 674 35.56 -19.12 2.32
C PHE A 674 36.41 -20.04 3.19
N ASP A 675 37.20 -20.89 2.52
CA ASP A 675 38.04 -21.91 3.13
C ASP A 675 39.50 -21.43 3.09
N PRO A 676 40.11 -21.05 4.24
CA PRO A 676 41.49 -20.60 4.28
C PRO A 676 42.52 -21.69 3.96
N MET A 677 42.22 -22.96 4.24
CA MET A 677 43.14 -24.08 3.99
C MET A 677 43.36 -24.28 2.49
N LYS A 678 42.30 -24.08 1.70
CA LYS A 678 42.31 -24.19 0.22
C LYS A 678 42.94 -22.98 -0.50
N ILE A 679 43.49 -22.01 0.24
CA ILE A 679 44.27 -20.88 -0.31
C ILE A 679 45.76 -21.23 -0.23
N ASN A 680 46.41 -21.50 -1.37
CA ASN A 680 47.82 -21.90 -1.40
C ASN A 680 48.74 -20.88 -2.09
N THR A 681 48.19 -19.98 -2.91
CA THR A 681 48.95 -18.91 -3.57
C THR A 681 48.28 -17.55 -3.38
N LYS A 682 49.05 -16.47 -3.62
CA LYS A 682 48.49 -15.11 -3.73
C LYS A 682 47.44 -14.98 -4.83
N ALA A 683 47.53 -15.79 -5.89
CA ALA A 683 46.53 -15.81 -6.96
C ALA A 683 45.20 -16.43 -6.49
N ASP A 684 45.24 -17.50 -5.70
CA ASP A 684 44.04 -18.08 -5.06
C ASP A 684 43.41 -17.07 -4.11
N LEU A 685 44.24 -16.39 -3.31
CA LEU A 685 43.80 -15.38 -2.36
C LEU A 685 43.12 -14.18 -3.05
N VAL A 686 43.71 -13.66 -4.13
CA VAL A 686 43.13 -12.61 -4.97
C VAL A 686 41.81 -13.08 -5.59
N ASN A 687 41.71 -14.34 -6.03
CA ASN A 687 40.47 -14.89 -6.58
C ASN A 687 39.38 -15.11 -5.51
N ALA A 688 39.74 -15.51 -4.30
CA ALA A 688 38.83 -15.62 -3.16
C ALA A 688 38.34 -14.23 -2.72
N GLY A 689 39.24 -13.26 -2.59
CA GLY A 689 38.94 -11.85 -2.33
C GLY A 689 38.03 -11.24 -3.39
N LYS A 690 38.28 -11.52 -4.68
CA LYS A 690 37.41 -11.11 -5.79
C LYS A 690 36.02 -11.70 -5.65
N LYS A 691 35.89 -13.00 -5.36
CA LYS A 691 34.58 -13.64 -5.11
C LYS A 691 33.86 -12.92 -3.96
N LEU A 692 34.51 -12.73 -2.81
CA LEU A 692 33.95 -12.02 -1.65
C LEU A 692 33.51 -10.58 -1.97
N PHE A 693 34.35 -9.81 -2.67
CA PHE A 693 34.08 -8.43 -3.10
C PHE A 693 32.78 -8.31 -3.93
N PHE A 694 32.47 -9.33 -4.73
CA PHE A 694 31.23 -9.41 -5.52
C PHE A 694 30.07 -10.16 -4.83
N SER A 695 30.31 -11.02 -3.85
CA SER A 695 29.27 -11.88 -3.22
C SER A 695 28.86 -11.44 -1.81
N LYS A 696 29.70 -11.70 -0.80
CA LYS A 696 29.41 -11.46 0.62
C LYS A 696 29.65 -10.01 1.02
N ALA A 697 30.76 -9.42 0.56
CA ALA A 697 31.15 -8.05 0.88
C ALA A 697 30.38 -6.99 0.07
N GLN A 698 29.90 -7.37 -1.12
CA GLN A 698 29.11 -6.54 -2.05
C GLN A 698 29.71 -5.16 -2.37
N CYS A 699 31.03 -5.00 -2.27
CA CYS A 699 31.72 -3.73 -2.49
C CYS A 699 31.49 -3.15 -3.89
N ALA A 700 31.31 -4.03 -4.90
CA ALA A 700 31.02 -3.66 -6.29
C ALA A 700 29.74 -2.84 -6.49
N LEU A 701 28.82 -2.80 -5.51
CA LEU A 701 27.59 -2.01 -5.58
C LEU A 701 27.83 -0.49 -5.45
N CYS A 702 28.92 -0.11 -4.79
CA CYS A 702 29.33 1.29 -4.61
C CYS A 702 30.63 1.62 -5.37
N HIS A 703 31.49 0.63 -5.62
CA HIS A 703 32.82 0.85 -6.19
C HIS A 703 32.93 0.31 -7.63
N SER A 704 33.34 1.18 -8.56
CA SER A 704 33.70 0.82 -9.93
C SER A 704 35.07 0.12 -9.98
N LEU A 705 35.19 -0.90 -10.84
CA LEU A 705 36.47 -1.51 -11.25
C LEU A 705 36.92 -1.06 -12.65
N GLU A 706 36.21 -0.13 -13.27
CA GLU A 706 36.51 0.43 -14.59
C GLU A 706 37.04 1.87 -14.46
N HIS A 707 37.61 2.40 -15.54
CA HIS A 707 38.13 3.78 -15.57
C HIS A 707 37.04 4.87 -15.48
N ALA A 708 35.77 4.51 -15.71
CA ALA A 708 34.64 5.41 -15.51
C ALA A 708 34.44 5.71 -14.01
N GLU A 709 34.12 6.98 -13.69
CA GLU A 709 33.79 7.39 -12.33
C GLU A 709 32.64 6.56 -11.75
N SER A 710 32.87 5.92 -10.59
CA SER A 710 31.73 5.47 -9.79
C SER A 710 30.97 6.71 -9.33
N PRO A 711 29.65 6.80 -9.56
CA PRO A 711 28.86 7.98 -9.21
C PRO A 711 28.64 8.14 -7.69
N ARG A 712 29.27 7.32 -6.84
CA ARG A 712 28.92 7.20 -5.40
C ARG A 712 30.09 6.96 -4.43
N ALA A 713 31.18 6.31 -4.85
CA ALA A 713 32.35 6.03 -4.01
C ALA A 713 33.63 6.04 -4.86
N PRO A 714 34.85 5.96 -4.27
CA PRO A 714 36.07 5.95 -5.07
C PRO A 714 36.11 4.76 -6.04
N ILE A 715 36.51 4.99 -7.30
CA ILE A 715 36.95 3.92 -8.21
C ILE A 715 38.00 3.08 -7.48
N MET A 716 37.83 1.75 -7.47
CA MET A 716 38.75 0.80 -6.85
C MET A 716 39.89 0.36 -7.78
N LEU A 717 39.70 0.47 -9.09
CA LEU A 717 40.78 0.34 -10.07
C LEU A 717 41.91 1.34 -9.76
N GLY A 718 43.14 0.85 -9.67
CA GLY A 718 44.32 1.66 -9.30
C GLY A 718 44.42 2.01 -7.81
N ARG A 719 43.55 1.51 -6.92
CA ARG A 719 43.65 1.79 -5.47
C ARG A 719 44.72 0.97 -4.76
N GLY A 720 45.01 -0.24 -5.24
CA GLY A 720 46.12 -1.05 -4.73
C GLY A 720 47.48 -0.36 -4.81
N ALA A 721 47.70 0.50 -5.80
CA ALA A 721 48.90 1.32 -5.93
C ALA A 721 48.90 2.58 -5.04
N LYS A 722 47.75 2.99 -4.51
CA LYS A 722 47.52 4.33 -3.91
C LYS A 722 47.20 4.30 -2.41
N ARG A 723 47.03 3.12 -1.82
CA ARG A 723 46.66 2.91 -0.41
C ARG A 723 47.38 1.69 0.14
N THR A 724 47.84 1.77 1.39
CA THR A 724 48.50 0.65 2.06
C THR A 724 47.50 -0.42 2.48
N ARG A 725 48.00 -1.62 2.81
CA ARG A 725 47.23 -2.73 3.37
C ARG A 725 46.40 -2.29 4.58
N GLU A 726 47.02 -1.56 5.50
CA GLU A 726 46.44 -1.07 6.75
C GLU A 726 45.33 -0.06 6.46
N TYR A 727 45.54 0.86 5.52
CA TYR A 727 44.50 1.81 5.11
C TYR A 727 43.26 1.07 4.56
N ILE A 728 43.45 0.06 3.71
CA ILE A 728 42.35 -0.69 3.11
C ILE A 728 41.59 -1.45 4.21
N TYR A 729 42.30 -2.14 5.10
CA TYR A 729 41.73 -2.87 6.24
C TYR A 729 41.01 -1.95 7.25
N GLU A 730 41.62 -0.83 7.65
CA GLU A 730 41.00 0.12 8.57
C GLU A 730 39.80 0.83 7.94
N SER A 731 39.79 1.08 6.62
CA SER A 731 38.62 1.62 5.93
C SER A 731 37.41 0.67 5.96
N MET A 732 37.63 -0.64 6.13
CA MET A 732 36.56 -1.64 6.28
C MET A 732 36.01 -1.72 7.71
N ILE A 733 36.85 -1.59 8.73
CA ILE A 733 36.44 -1.73 10.15
C ILE A 733 36.05 -0.39 10.79
N LYS A 734 36.73 0.70 10.43
CA LYS A 734 36.51 2.05 10.95
C LYS A 734 36.32 3.08 9.82
N PRO A 735 35.41 2.88 8.85
CA PRO A 735 35.22 3.78 7.70
C PRO A 735 35.11 5.26 8.09
N LYS A 736 34.43 5.58 9.20
CA LYS A 736 34.27 6.96 9.70
C LYS A 736 35.58 7.64 10.14
N ALA A 737 36.59 6.91 10.61
CA ALA A 737 37.88 7.48 11.03
C ALA A 737 38.83 7.72 9.84
N VAL A 738 38.60 7.01 8.73
CA VAL A 738 39.56 6.81 7.65
C VAL A 738 39.13 7.49 6.35
N ILE A 739 37.86 7.31 5.95
CA ILE A 739 37.30 7.84 4.71
C ILE A 739 36.95 9.33 4.82
N TYR A 740 36.61 9.80 6.03
CA TYR A 740 36.36 11.22 6.34
C TYR A 740 37.56 12.12 6.01
N LYS A 741 38.78 11.57 6.00
CA LYS A 741 40.02 12.30 5.66
C LYS A 741 40.30 12.39 4.14
N GLN A 742 39.40 11.92 3.28
CA GLN A 742 39.53 12.00 1.81
C GLN A 742 38.38 12.73 1.11
N TYR A 743 37.34 13.09 1.86
CA TYR A 743 36.24 13.93 1.39
C TYR A 743 36.18 15.15 2.30
N GLU A 744 36.80 16.23 1.85
CA GLU A 744 36.89 17.48 2.60
C GLU A 744 35.51 17.94 3.08
N MET A 745 35.44 18.18 4.40
CA MET A 745 34.36 18.88 5.07
C MET A 745 34.88 20.22 5.58
N GLU A 746 35.44 21.02 4.66
CA GLU A 746 35.40 22.47 4.86
C GLU A 746 33.95 22.94 4.64
N GLY A 747 33.44 23.72 5.60
CA GLY A 747 32.04 24.15 5.64
C GLY A 747 31.12 23.28 6.51
N PRO A 748 29.84 23.65 6.65
CA PRO A 748 28.88 22.95 7.48
C PRO A 748 28.61 21.53 6.97
N SER A 749 28.25 20.63 7.89
CA SER A 749 27.99 19.23 7.55
C SER A 749 26.95 19.08 6.44
N LYS A 750 27.33 18.39 5.36
CA LYS A 750 26.38 18.00 4.31
C LYS A 750 25.29 17.17 4.98
N PHE A 751 24.04 17.62 4.86
CA PHE A 751 22.90 17.19 5.69
C PHE A 751 22.78 15.66 5.81
N PHE A 752 23.13 14.92 4.75
CA PHE A 752 23.39 13.48 4.80
C PHE A 752 24.61 13.10 3.92
N PRO A 753 25.76 12.68 4.50
CA PRO A 753 26.88 12.15 3.74
C PRO A 753 26.73 10.64 3.47
N ALA A 754 27.31 10.14 2.37
CA ALA A 754 27.37 8.70 2.11
C ALA A 754 28.31 8.02 3.14
N GLN A 755 27.81 7.00 3.84
CA GLN A 755 28.56 6.27 4.87
C GLN A 755 28.77 4.81 4.43
N MET A 756 30.03 4.39 4.37
CA MET A 756 30.38 2.98 4.17
C MET A 756 30.04 2.19 5.45
N PRO A 757 29.39 1.01 5.36
CA PRO A 757 29.09 0.17 6.51
C PRO A 757 30.38 -0.43 7.11
N VAL A 758 30.31 -0.81 8.39
CA VAL A 758 31.38 -1.55 9.07
C VAL A 758 31.34 -3.01 8.59
N ILE A 759 32.36 -3.42 7.84
CA ILE A 759 32.35 -4.64 7.01
C ILE A 759 32.42 -5.94 7.83
N ASN A 760 33.03 -5.92 9.01
CA ASN A 760 33.04 -7.05 9.95
C ASN A 760 31.78 -7.11 10.86
N LYS A 761 30.71 -6.40 10.50
CA LYS A 761 29.42 -6.44 11.19
C LYS A 761 28.27 -6.64 10.18
N PRO A 762 27.10 -7.15 10.61
CA PRO A 762 25.89 -7.16 9.78
C PRO A 762 25.60 -5.74 9.24
N PRO A 763 25.23 -5.57 7.95
CA PRO A 763 24.77 -6.58 7.00
C PRO A 763 25.82 -7.55 6.44
N VAL A 764 27.10 -7.20 6.53
CA VAL A 764 28.16 -7.82 5.71
C VAL A 764 28.86 -8.98 6.42
N GLY A 765 29.27 -8.76 7.68
CA GLY A 765 29.80 -9.80 8.56
C GLY A 765 30.98 -10.58 7.99
N LEU A 766 31.97 -9.91 7.38
CA LEU A 766 33.22 -10.58 7.02
C LEU A 766 34.01 -10.97 8.28
N SER A 767 34.60 -12.16 8.27
CA SER A 767 35.69 -12.52 9.19
C SER A 767 36.95 -11.70 8.89
N GLU A 768 37.93 -11.75 9.81
CA GLU A 768 39.25 -11.17 9.55
C GLU A 768 39.95 -11.82 8.35
N THR A 769 39.84 -13.15 8.23
CA THR A 769 40.41 -13.92 7.12
C THR A 769 39.77 -13.58 5.76
N GLU A 770 38.45 -13.36 5.71
CA GLU A 770 37.75 -12.86 4.53
C GLU A 770 38.09 -11.40 4.20
N MET A 771 38.24 -10.53 5.21
CA MET A 771 38.67 -9.16 5.02
C MET A 771 40.09 -9.10 4.41
N LEU A 772 41.03 -9.89 4.92
CA LEU A 772 42.39 -9.97 4.38
C LEU A 772 42.41 -10.45 2.91
N ALA A 773 41.54 -11.37 2.53
CA ALA A 773 41.34 -11.72 1.13
C ALA A 773 40.80 -10.55 0.29
N VAL A 774 39.83 -9.78 0.79
CA VAL A 774 39.35 -8.57 0.12
C VAL A 774 40.45 -7.49 0.01
N VAL A 775 41.32 -7.34 1.00
CA VAL A 775 42.51 -6.47 0.91
C VAL A 775 43.44 -6.93 -0.21
N ALA A 776 43.76 -8.22 -0.28
CA ALA A 776 44.60 -8.79 -1.34
C ALA A 776 44.02 -8.56 -2.74
N PHE A 777 42.71 -8.70 -2.91
CA PHE A 777 42.04 -8.37 -4.17
C PHE A 777 42.15 -6.86 -4.49
N ILE A 778 41.87 -5.97 -3.54
CA ILE A 778 41.99 -4.51 -3.76
C ILE A 778 43.44 -4.10 -4.08
N GLN A 779 44.43 -4.75 -3.46
CA GLN A 779 45.85 -4.59 -3.80
C GLN A 779 46.15 -5.03 -5.24
N SER A 780 45.59 -6.14 -5.71
CA SER A 780 45.79 -6.63 -7.09
C SER A 780 45.26 -5.67 -8.17
N LEU A 781 44.42 -4.70 -7.82
CA LEU A 781 43.93 -3.63 -8.71
C LEU A 781 45.00 -2.55 -8.95
N GLY A 782 46.19 -2.97 -9.38
CA GLY A 782 47.31 -2.10 -9.79
C GLY A 782 48.45 -1.94 -8.78
N GLY A 783 48.41 -2.58 -7.61
CA GLY A 783 49.51 -2.61 -6.63
C GLY A 783 50.09 -4.02 -6.44
N GLN A 784 51.00 -4.15 -5.47
CA GLN A 784 51.53 -5.45 -5.04
C GLN A 784 50.70 -6.03 -3.89
N VAL A 785 50.50 -7.36 -3.89
CA VAL A 785 49.75 -8.08 -2.85
C VAL A 785 50.66 -8.42 -1.68
N THR A 786 50.38 -7.85 -0.51
CA THR A 786 51.18 -7.94 0.73
C THR A 786 50.46 -8.72 1.84
N VAL A 787 49.54 -9.58 1.45
CA VAL A 787 48.87 -10.55 2.32
C VAL A 787 49.32 -11.94 1.89
N GLU A 788 49.77 -12.75 2.83
CA GLU A 788 50.30 -14.09 2.56
C GLU A 788 49.24 -15.17 2.85
N PRO A 789 49.21 -16.29 2.11
CA PRO A 789 48.31 -17.41 2.42
C PRO A 789 48.48 -17.95 3.85
N ASP A 790 49.72 -18.07 4.32
CA ASP A 790 50.04 -18.68 5.62
C ASP A 790 49.61 -17.80 6.80
N GLU A 791 49.59 -16.48 6.63
CA GLU A 791 49.05 -15.53 7.60
C GLU A 791 47.56 -15.79 7.86
N ILE A 792 46.80 -16.05 6.80
CA ILE A 792 45.36 -16.33 6.90
C ILE A 792 45.11 -17.71 7.50
N LYS A 793 46.00 -18.69 7.25
CA LYS A 793 45.98 -20.01 7.91
C LYS A 793 46.40 -19.95 9.39
N ALA A 794 47.22 -18.98 9.79
CA ALA A 794 47.58 -18.74 11.18
C ALA A 794 46.40 -18.19 12.02
N LEU A 795 45.49 -17.45 11.38
CA LEU A 795 44.30 -16.83 12.02
C LEU A 795 43.10 -17.80 12.20
N ILE A 796 43.24 -19.08 11.83
CA ILE A 796 42.23 -20.12 12.06
C ILE A 796 42.27 -20.55 13.54
N PRO A 797 41.15 -20.54 14.30
CA PRO A 797 41.08 -21.08 15.65
C PRO A 797 41.50 -22.56 15.72
N ALA A 798 42.14 -22.97 16.82
CA ALA A 798 42.62 -24.35 16.98
C ALA A 798 41.53 -25.40 16.73
N THR A 799 40.31 -25.15 17.22
CA THR A 799 39.14 -26.03 17.10
C THR A 799 38.67 -26.31 15.67
N GLU A 800 39.13 -25.57 14.65
CA GLU A 800 38.87 -25.90 13.23
C GLU A 800 40.01 -26.69 12.58
N LYS A 801 41.21 -26.76 13.19
CA LYS A 801 42.35 -27.53 12.65
C LYS A 801 42.24 -29.03 12.91
N ASP A 802 41.48 -29.41 13.93
CA ASP A 802 41.36 -30.80 14.38
C ASP A 802 40.22 -31.56 13.68
N ILE A 803 39.35 -30.88 12.93
CA ILE A 803 38.16 -31.48 12.27
C ILE A 803 38.50 -32.16 10.94
N GLU A 804 39.57 -31.76 10.22
CA GLU A 804 40.08 -32.50 9.05
C GLU A 804 41.21 -33.49 9.42
N ASN A 805 41.83 -33.37 10.61
CA ASN A 805 42.87 -34.29 11.12
C ASN A 805 42.27 -35.29 12.12
N GLY A 806 41.38 -36.16 11.63
CA GLY A 806 40.51 -37.01 12.47
C GLY A 806 41.23 -37.83 13.55
N ASN A 807 40.88 -37.54 14.81
CA ASN A 807 41.17 -38.27 16.05
C ASN A 807 39.97 -38.12 17.00
#